data_AF-A0A5N3VQE1-F1
#
_entry.id   AF-A0A5N3VQE1-F1
#
_cell.length_a   1.000
_cell.length_b   1.000
_cell.length_c   1.000
_cell.angle_alpha   90.00
_cell.angle_beta   90.00
_cell.angle_gamma   90.00
#
_symmetry.space_group_name_H-M   'P 1'
#
loop_
_entity.id
_entity.type
_entity.pdbx_description
1 polymer ?
#
loop_
_entity_poly.entity_id
_entity_poly.type
_entity_poly.pdbx_seq_one_letter_code
_entity_poly.pdbx_strand_id
1 'polypeptide(L)'
;MQCKNINLYFSIITSVAQEKKKSRKYDSPEANKFLIQIHVPLSRVSFYFILFFLIFIFQGVSFYVVLATLLTLGFTTACPAKWQASLCVWLGDFLSAQLPGSSICLCSAHSPGVLLFTPLIAVYVLTHLERFIIQSMQIYKDVQEGGGMQQLFYENYEQNKKGYIRDLHNSKIHRAITLHPNKNPPYQYRLHSYMLSRKIAELRHRTIQLHREIVLMSKYSNTEIHKEDLQLGIPPSFMRFQPRQREEILEWEFLTGKYLYSAADSQPPRRGMDSAQREALDDIVMQVMEMINANAKTRGRIIDFKEIQYGYRRVNPMYGAEYILDLLLLYKKHKGKKMTVPVRRHAYLQQTFSKIQFVEHEELDAKELANKINQESGSLSFLSNSLKKLVPFQLPGSKNEHKEPKEKKINILIPLSGRFDMFVRFMGNFEKTCLIPNQNVKLVVLLFNSDSNPDKAKQVELMRDYRIKYPKADMQILPVSGEFSRALALEVGSSQFNNESLLFFCDVDLVFTAEFLQRCRANTVLGQQIYFPIIFSQYDPKIVYSGKVPSDNHFAFTQKTGFWRNYGFGITCIYKGDLIRVGGFDVSIQGWGLEDVDLFNKVVQAGLKTFRSQEVGVVHVHHPVFCDPNLDPKQYKMCLGSKASTYGSTQQLAEMWLEKNDPNYSKSSNNNGSVRTA
;
A
#
# COMPACT_ATOMS: atom_id res chain seq x y z
N MET A 1 -22.59 27.35 -18.26
CA MET A 1 -23.44 28.24 -17.42
C MET A 1 -24.19 27.47 -16.30
N GLN A 2 -23.62 26.41 -15.72
CA GLN A 2 -24.33 25.47 -14.81
C GLN A 2 -23.89 25.49 -13.33
N CYS A 3 -22.96 26.36 -12.91
CA CYS A 3 -22.51 26.42 -11.50
C CYS A 3 -23.31 27.37 -10.57
N LYS A 4 -24.38 28.02 -11.04
CA LYS A 4 -25.10 29.04 -10.23
C LYS A 4 -26.33 28.52 -9.46
N ASN A 5 -27.02 27.46 -9.92
CA ASN A 5 -28.29 27.03 -9.29
C ASN A 5 -28.13 26.07 -8.09
N ILE A 6 -27.06 25.29 -8.01
CA ILE A 6 -26.76 24.45 -6.83
C ILE A 6 -26.29 25.30 -5.65
N ASN A 7 -25.60 26.41 -5.91
CA ASN A 7 -25.20 27.37 -4.88
C ASN A 7 -26.38 28.11 -4.24
N LEU A 8 -27.50 28.28 -4.98
CA LEU A 8 -28.68 28.97 -4.48
C LEU A 8 -29.45 28.12 -3.44
N TYR A 9 -29.58 26.81 -3.67
CA TYR A 9 -30.22 25.88 -2.72
C TYR A 9 -29.36 25.60 -1.48
N PHE A 10 -28.03 25.53 -1.64
CA PHE A 10 -27.11 25.40 -0.50
C PHE A 10 -27.10 26.66 0.38
N SER A 11 -27.21 27.87 -0.21
CA SER A 11 -27.25 29.15 0.52
C SER A 11 -28.49 29.32 1.39
N ILE A 12 -29.63 28.78 0.96
CA ILE A 12 -30.89 28.81 1.71
C ILE A 12 -30.81 27.90 2.95
N ILE A 13 -30.25 26.70 2.81
CA ILE A 13 -30.12 25.74 3.91
C ILE A 13 -29.07 26.20 4.95
N THR A 14 -27.95 26.80 4.52
CA THR A 14 -26.95 27.35 5.43
C THR A 14 -27.40 28.63 6.13
N SER A 15 -28.20 29.49 5.47
CA SER A 15 -28.75 30.71 6.09
C SER A 15 -29.78 30.37 7.18
N VAL A 16 -30.68 29.41 6.94
CA VAL A 16 -31.65 28.94 7.95
C VAL A 16 -30.96 28.27 9.15
N ALA A 17 -29.83 27.59 8.93
CA ALA A 17 -29.05 26.97 10.00
C ALA A 17 -28.22 27.99 10.81
N GLN A 18 -27.74 29.08 10.19
CA GLN A 18 -27.02 30.16 10.87
C GLN A 18 -27.96 31.09 11.67
N GLU A 19 -29.19 31.35 11.19
CA GLU A 19 -30.15 32.18 11.91
C GLU A 19 -30.69 31.52 13.19
N LYS A 20 -30.94 30.20 13.19
CA LYS A 20 -31.28 29.45 14.42
C LYS A 20 -30.18 29.44 15.47
N LYS A 21 -28.92 29.69 15.07
CA LYS A 21 -27.77 29.80 15.99
C LYS A 21 -27.64 31.20 16.59
N LYS A 22 -28.16 32.24 15.91
CA LYS A 22 -28.26 33.62 16.42
C LYS A 22 -29.51 33.87 17.28
N SER A 23 -30.61 33.12 17.06
CA SER A 23 -31.87 33.32 17.80
C SER A 23 -31.90 32.74 19.22
N ARG A 24 -30.82 32.11 19.72
CA ARG A 24 -30.71 31.66 21.12
C ARG A 24 -30.33 32.77 22.11
N LYS A 25 -30.30 34.05 21.69
CA LYS A 25 -29.74 35.13 22.51
C LYS A 25 -30.63 36.36 22.76
N TYR A 26 -31.89 36.37 22.35
CA TYR A 26 -32.82 37.46 22.67
C TYR A 26 -34.22 36.92 22.96
N ASP A 27 -34.59 36.91 24.24
CA ASP A 27 -35.97 36.85 24.71
C ASP A 27 -36.56 38.27 24.65
N SER A 28 -37.45 38.57 23.69
CA SER A 28 -38.46 39.63 23.85
C SER A 28 -39.63 39.46 22.84
N PRO A 29 -40.85 39.96 23.15
CA PRO A 29 -42.09 39.62 22.43
C PRO A 29 -42.36 40.37 21.12
N GLU A 30 -41.35 41.00 20.49
CA GLU A 30 -41.56 41.91 19.35
C GLU A 30 -41.08 41.37 17.99
N ALA A 31 -40.62 40.11 17.94
CA ALA A 31 -40.10 39.47 16.73
C ALA A 31 -41.18 38.99 15.71
N ASN A 32 -42.40 39.52 15.77
CA ASN A 32 -43.52 39.10 14.89
C ASN A 32 -43.86 40.09 13.77
N LYS A 33 -42.98 41.06 13.45
CA LYS A 33 -43.28 42.08 12.42
C LYS A 33 -42.25 42.30 11.30
N PHE A 34 -41.22 41.46 11.17
CA PHE A 34 -40.31 41.55 10.03
C PHE A 34 -40.25 40.25 9.24
N LEU A 35 -41.24 40.08 8.35
CA LEU A 35 -41.24 39.09 7.28
C LEU A 35 -41.30 39.83 5.94
N ILE A 36 -40.27 39.60 5.13
CA ILE A 36 -40.25 39.66 3.66
C ILE A 36 -40.22 41.06 3.03
N GLN A 37 -39.00 41.54 2.80
CA GLN A 37 -38.67 42.28 1.57
C GLN A 37 -37.37 41.72 1.01
N ILE A 38 -37.48 40.66 0.20
CA ILE A 38 -36.41 40.19 -0.67
C ILE A 38 -36.89 40.39 -2.11
N HIS A 39 -36.32 41.39 -2.77
CA HIS A 39 -36.57 41.69 -4.18
C HIS A 39 -35.61 40.86 -5.03
N VAL A 40 -36.11 39.74 -5.56
CA VAL A 40 -35.43 38.90 -6.58
C VAL A 40 -36.49 38.55 -7.64
N PRO A 41 -36.21 38.67 -8.94
CA PRO A 41 -37.21 38.45 -9.98
C PRO A 41 -37.40 36.95 -10.19
N LEU A 42 -38.21 36.30 -9.35
CA LEU A 42 -38.81 35.01 -9.67
C LEU A 42 -40.03 35.24 -10.56
N SER A 43 -40.14 34.49 -11.65
CA SER A 43 -41.42 34.40 -12.37
C SER A 43 -42.49 33.91 -11.39
N ARG A 44 -43.67 34.54 -11.40
CA ARG A 44 -44.76 34.31 -10.42
C ARG A 44 -45.14 32.83 -10.29
N VAL A 45 -44.89 31.99 -11.30
CA VAL A 45 -45.22 30.56 -11.34
C VAL A 45 -44.42 29.72 -10.34
N SER A 46 -43.11 29.98 -10.17
CA SER A 46 -42.25 29.17 -9.30
C SER A 46 -42.52 29.37 -7.80
N PHE A 47 -43.03 30.54 -7.43
CA PHE A 47 -43.34 30.86 -6.03
C PHE A 47 -44.63 30.17 -5.56
N TYR A 48 -45.68 30.17 -6.39
CA TYR A 48 -46.93 29.47 -6.06
C TYR A 48 -46.76 27.95 -6.06
N PHE A 49 -45.92 27.38 -6.94
CA PHE A 49 -45.71 25.93 -7.00
C PHE A 49 -45.02 25.39 -5.74
N ILE A 50 -44.03 26.11 -5.22
CA ILE A 50 -43.28 25.72 -4.00
C ILE A 50 -44.14 25.93 -2.75
N LEU A 51 -44.92 27.02 -2.70
CA LEU A 51 -45.83 27.29 -1.58
C LEU A 51 -46.97 26.26 -1.53
N PHE A 52 -47.51 25.86 -2.68
CA PHE A 52 -48.54 24.82 -2.79
C PHE A 52 -48.02 23.45 -2.35
N PHE A 53 -46.77 23.11 -2.69
CA PHE A 53 -46.12 21.86 -2.26
C PHE A 53 -45.86 21.81 -0.75
N LEU A 54 -45.47 22.95 -0.15
CA LEU A 54 -45.20 23.03 1.29
C LEU A 54 -46.49 22.91 2.13
N ILE A 55 -47.63 23.42 1.63
CA ILE A 55 -48.93 23.34 2.33
C ILE A 55 -49.43 21.88 2.41
N PHE A 56 -49.28 21.09 1.35
CA PHE A 56 -49.76 19.70 1.32
C PHE A 56 -48.87 18.72 2.12
N ILE A 57 -47.57 18.96 2.21
CA ILE A 57 -46.65 18.19 3.07
C ILE A 57 -47.00 18.37 4.55
N PHE A 58 -47.49 19.55 4.95
CA PHE A 58 -47.91 19.83 6.32
C PHE A 58 -49.27 19.20 6.71
N GLN A 59 -50.10 18.77 5.74
CA GLN A 59 -51.44 18.21 5.99
C GLN A 59 -51.56 16.69 5.82
N GLY A 60 -50.47 15.97 5.49
CA GLY A 60 -50.44 14.50 5.57
C GLY A 60 -51.29 13.76 4.54
N VAL A 61 -51.56 14.34 3.37
CA VAL A 61 -52.33 13.69 2.29
C VAL A 61 -51.38 12.87 1.39
N SER A 62 -51.76 11.62 1.08
CA SER A 62 -50.95 10.69 0.28
C SER A 62 -50.72 11.20 -1.15
N PHE A 63 -49.45 11.19 -1.58
CA PHE A 63 -48.95 11.67 -2.87
C PHE A 63 -49.67 11.06 -4.09
N TYR A 64 -50.18 9.82 -3.97
CA TYR A 64 -50.92 9.12 -5.02
C TYR A 64 -52.25 9.81 -5.37
N VAL A 65 -52.90 10.47 -4.42
CA VAL A 65 -54.18 11.15 -4.66
C VAL A 65 -53.95 12.42 -5.47
N VAL A 66 -52.93 13.21 -5.13
CA VAL A 66 -52.61 14.50 -5.79
C VAL A 66 -52.15 14.29 -7.24
N LEU A 67 -51.36 13.25 -7.50
CA LEU A 67 -50.88 12.94 -8.85
C LEU A 67 -52.00 12.37 -9.73
N ALA A 68 -52.90 11.58 -9.17
CA ALA A 68 -54.09 11.10 -9.88
C ALA A 68 -54.99 12.27 -10.29
N THR A 69 -55.25 13.24 -9.41
CA THR A 69 -56.08 14.42 -9.74
C THR A 69 -55.44 15.30 -10.81
N LEU A 70 -54.12 15.50 -10.78
CA LEU A 70 -53.38 16.28 -11.79
C LEU A 70 -53.32 15.60 -13.16
N LEU A 71 -53.19 14.28 -13.20
CA LEU A 71 -53.22 13.51 -14.45
C LEU A 71 -54.63 13.45 -15.05
N THR A 72 -55.69 13.43 -14.23
CA THR A 72 -57.07 13.50 -14.72
C THR A 72 -57.50 14.91 -15.14
N LEU A 73 -56.99 15.97 -14.51
CA LEU A 73 -57.31 17.36 -14.86
C LEU A 73 -56.46 17.89 -16.03
N GLY A 74 -55.28 17.34 -16.27
CA GLY A 74 -54.34 17.81 -17.30
C GLY A 74 -54.66 17.39 -18.74
N PHE A 75 -55.64 16.50 -18.95
CA PHE A 75 -55.96 15.98 -20.30
C PHE A 75 -57.20 16.60 -20.96
N THR A 76 -57.90 17.55 -20.34
CA THR A 76 -59.17 18.06 -20.89
C THR A 76 -59.23 19.55 -21.24
N THR A 77 -58.18 20.36 -21.08
CA THR A 77 -58.25 21.77 -21.54
C THR A 77 -56.95 22.29 -22.14
N ALA A 78 -57.04 22.61 -23.44
CA ALA A 78 -56.12 23.31 -24.34
C ALA A 78 -54.85 23.96 -23.71
N CYS A 79 -53.69 23.37 -23.97
CA CYS A 79 -52.39 24.01 -23.76
C CYS A 79 -51.91 24.67 -25.07
N PRO A 80 -51.48 25.95 -25.09
CA PRO A 80 -51.06 26.63 -26.32
C PRO A 80 -49.75 26.06 -26.88
N ALA A 81 -49.64 25.95 -28.21
CA ALA A 81 -48.51 25.34 -28.94
C ALA A 81 -47.09 25.84 -28.55
N LYS A 82 -46.96 27.04 -27.96
CA LYS A 82 -45.68 27.57 -27.45
C LYS A 82 -45.16 26.82 -26.22
N TRP A 83 -46.03 26.19 -25.42
CA TRP A 83 -45.64 25.48 -24.19
C TRP A 83 -45.15 24.05 -24.44
N GLN A 84 -45.66 23.39 -25.47
CA GLN A 84 -45.14 22.08 -25.92
C GLN A 84 -43.71 22.18 -26.46
N ALA A 85 -43.39 23.27 -27.17
CA ALA A 85 -42.05 23.50 -27.70
C ALA A 85 -40.99 23.69 -26.58
N SER A 86 -41.30 24.46 -25.53
CA SER A 86 -40.36 24.69 -24.43
C SER A 86 -40.13 23.47 -23.54
N LEU A 87 -41.15 22.61 -23.37
CA LEU A 87 -41.01 21.36 -22.62
C LEU A 87 -40.18 20.32 -23.40
N CYS A 88 -40.36 20.24 -24.74
CA CYS A 88 -39.54 19.39 -25.61
C CYS A 88 -38.07 19.83 -25.66
N VAL A 89 -37.78 21.14 -25.67
CA VAL A 89 -36.40 21.66 -25.62
C VAL A 89 -35.74 21.34 -24.27
N TRP A 90 -36.45 21.52 -23.16
CA TRP A 90 -35.92 21.22 -21.83
C TRP A 90 -35.64 19.72 -21.62
N LEU A 91 -36.52 18.84 -22.13
CA LEU A 91 -36.31 17.38 -22.12
C LEU A 91 -35.19 16.94 -23.07
N GLY A 92 -35.06 17.58 -24.24
CA GLY A 92 -33.97 17.33 -25.18
C GLY A 92 -32.61 17.69 -24.60
N ASP A 93 -32.49 18.86 -23.97
CA ASP A 93 -31.26 19.32 -23.31
C ASP A 93 -30.88 18.45 -22.11
N PHE A 94 -31.86 17.96 -21.35
CA PHE A 94 -31.64 17.06 -20.22
C PHE A 94 -31.18 15.66 -20.65
N LEU A 95 -31.70 15.13 -21.75
CA LEU A 95 -31.30 13.81 -22.28
C LEU A 95 -29.95 13.86 -23.00
N SER A 96 -29.64 14.96 -23.70
CA SER A 96 -28.35 15.18 -24.37
C SER A 96 -27.18 15.33 -23.38
N ALA A 97 -27.46 15.78 -22.15
CA ALA A 97 -26.49 15.87 -21.06
C ALA A 97 -26.13 14.51 -20.42
N GLN A 98 -26.96 13.47 -20.59
CA GLN A 98 -26.78 12.15 -19.98
C GLN A 98 -26.21 11.09 -20.93
N LEU A 99 -26.27 11.30 -22.26
CA LEU A 99 -25.80 10.37 -23.30
C LEU A 99 -25.05 11.13 -24.41
N PRO A 100 -23.71 11.26 -24.36
CA PRO A 100 -22.96 12.00 -25.36
C PRO A 100 -22.79 11.15 -26.63
N GLY A 101 -23.37 11.59 -27.76
CA GLY A 101 -23.14 10.99 -29.09
C GLY A 101 -24.39 10.63 -29.91
N SER A 102 -25.60 10.75 -29.35
CA SER A 102 -26.85 10.47 -30.07
C SER A 102 -27.64 11.75 -30.37
N SER A 103 -27.74 12.12 -31.65
CA SER A 103 -28.59 13.22 -32.10
C SER A 103 -30.07 12.81 -32.08
N ILE A 104 -30.78 13.07 -30.98
CA ILE A 104 -32.23 12.85 -30.88
C ILE A 104 -32.95 14.15 -31.23
N CYS A 105 -33.56 14.21 -32.43
CA CYS A 105 -34.36 15.34 -32.88
C CYS A 105 -35.85 15.09 -32.56
N LEU A 106 -36.39 15.77 -31.55
CA LEU A 106 -37.80 15.68 -31.12
C LEU A 106 -38.67 16.74 -31.82
N CYS A 107 -38.67 16.77 -33.15
CA CYS A 107 -39.58 17.63 -33.92
C CYS A 107 -40.08 16.91 -35.19
N SER A 108 -41.14 16.10 -35.06
CA SER A 108 -42.04 15.79 -36.16
C SER A 108 -43.38 15.30 -35.60
N ALA A 109 -44.42 16.12 -35.74
CA ALA A 109 -45.79 15.76 -35.44
C ALA A 109 -46.34 14.89 -36.58
N HIS A 110 -45.93 13.61 -36.62
CA HIS A 110 -46.67 12.46 -37.15
C HIS A 110 -45.76 11.24 -37.19
N SER A 111 -45.66 10.51 -36.07
CA SER A 111 -45.26 9.10 -36.08
C SER A 111 -45.77 8.38 -34.81
N PRO A 112 -46.25 7.13 -34.91
CA PRO A 112 -46.89 6.40 -33.80
C PRO A 112 -45.86 5.74 -32.85
N GLY A 113 -44.72 6.40 -32.61
CA GLY A 113 -43.61 5.87 -31.77
C GLY A 113 -43.48 6.52 -30.38
N VAL A 114 -44.23 7.58 -30.08
CA VAL A 114 -44.06 8.38 -28.85
C VAL A 114 -44.73 7.76 -27.62
N LEU A 115 -45.57 6.74 -27.79
CA LEU A 115 -46.37 6.14 -26.71
C LEU A 115 -45.65 5.06 -25.86
N LEU A 116 -44.40 4.70 -26.17
CA LEU A 116 -43.64 3.67 -25.42
C LEU A 116 -42.47 4.22 -24.58
N PHE A 117 -42.09 5.50 -24.73
CA PHE A 117 -40.95 6.09 -24.01
C PHE A 117 -41.33 6.82 -22.70
N THR A 118 -42.60 7.20 -22.53
CA THR A 118 -43.10 7.92 -21.35
C THR A 118 -43.23 7.08 -20.06
N PRO A 119 -43.55 5.76 -20.07
CA PRO A 119 -43.65 4.98 -18.83
C PRO A 119 -42.27 4.63 -18.25
N LEU A 120 -41.25 4.40 -19.08
CA LEU A 120 -39.89 4.07 -18.64
C LEU A 120 -39.20 5.25 -17.94
N ILE A 121 -39.40 6.47 -18.44
CA ILE A 121 -38.89 7.70 -17.80
C ILE A 121 -39.65 7.97 -16.50
N ALA A 122 -40.97 7.75 -16.47
CA ALA A 122 -41.77 7.90 -15.25
C ALA A 122 -41.35 6.90 -14.17
N VAL A 123 -41.11 5.63 -14.51
CA VAL A 123 -40.59 4.61 -13.58
C VAL A 123 -39.19 4.97 -13.08
N TYR A 124 -38.31 5.48 -13.95
CA TYR A 124 -36.97 5.92 -13.55
C TYR A 124 -36.99 7.12 -12.61
N VAL A 125 -37.86 8.11 -12.87
CA VAL A 125 -38.03 9.28 -12.00
C VAL A 125 -38.69 8.90 -10.68
N LEU A 126 -39.72 8.05 -10.70
CA LEU A 126 -40.43 7.58 -9.50
C LEU A 126 -39.51 6.75 -8.61
N THR A 127 -38.70 5.85 -9.15
CA THR A 127 -37.74 5.05 -8.36
C THR A 127 -36.65 5.90 -7.71
N HIS A 128 -36.20 6.99 -8.37
CA HIS A 128 -35.24 7.93 -7.77
C HIS A 128 -35.88 8.85 -6.73
N LEU A 129 -37.13 9.28 -6.92
CA LEU A 129 -37.90 10.05 -5.93
C LEU A 129 -38.22 9.22 -4.68
N GLU A 130 -38.56 7.95 -4.86
CA GLU A 130 -38.79 7.00 -3.77
C GLU A 130 -37.51 6.80 -2.94
N ARG A 131 -36.36 6.61 -3.60
CA ARG A 131 -35.05 6.55 -2.91
C ARG A 131 -34.74 7.82 -2.13
N PHE A 132 -35.04 8.99 -2.70
CA PHE A 132 -34.85 10.28 -2.03
C PHE A 132 -35.73 10.44 -0.79
N ILE A 133 -37.00 10.00 -0.86
CA ILE A 133 -37.93 10.05 0.27
C ILE A 133 -37.50 9.07 1.37
N ILE A 134 -37.10 7.84 1.02
CA ILE A 134 -36.60 6.84 1.99
C ILE A 134 -35.37 7.38 2.73
N GLN A 135 -34.44 7.99 2.00
CA GLN A 135 -33.23 8.58 2.58
C GLN A 135 -33.56 9.76 3.51
N SER A 136 -34.54 10.59 3.13
CA SER A 136 -35.01 11.71 3.94
C SER A 136 -35.72 11.27 5.24
N MET A 137 -36.51 10.20 5.17
CA MET A 137 -37.15 9.59 6.34
C MET A 137 -36.14 8.92 7.28
N GLN A 138 -35.08 8.32 6.74
CA GLN A 138 -33.98 7.76 7.52
C GLN A 138 -33.23 8.85 8.30
N ILE A 139 -32.96 10.00 7.65
CA ILE A 139 -32.35 11.18 8.28
C ILE A 139 -33.24 11.70 9.43
N TYR A 140 -34.56 11.78 9.23
CA TYR A 140 -35.49 12.22 10.27
C TYR A 140 -35.50 11.28 11.49
N LYS A 141 -35.43 9.95 11.26
CA LYS A 141 -35.29 8.95 12.33
C LYS A 141 -33.98 9.08 13.10
N ASP A 142 -32.85 9.25 12.41
CA ASP A 142 -31.54 9.35 13.05
C ASP A 142 -31.40 10.65 13.89
N VAL A 143 -32.07 11.73 13.49
CA VAL A 143 -32.13 13.01 14.24
C VAL A 143 -33.02 12.91 15.49
N GLN A 144 -34.10 12.13 15.44
CA GLN A 144 -35.01 11.90 16.59
C GLN A 144 -34.39 10.98 17.65
N GLU A 145 -33.48 10.05 17.29
CA GLU A 145 -32.92 9.03 18.20
C GLU A 145 -31.67 9.47 19.02
N GLY A 146 -31.37 10.76 19.10
CA GLY A 146 -30.44 11.31 20.11
C GLY A 146 -28.95 11.05 19.86
N GLY A 147 -28.56 10.62 18.66
CA GLY A 147 -27.19 10.79 18.19
C GLY A 147 -26.94 12.27 17.98
N GLY A 148 -26.06 12.89 18.77
CA GLY A 148 -25.82 14.33 18.67
C GLY A 148 -25.54 14.76 17.24
N MET A 149 -26.14 15.87 16.78
CA MET A 149 -26.00 16.41 15.40
C MET A 149 -24.55 16.41 14.89
N GLN A 150 -23.56 16.57 15.79
CA GLN A 150 -22.13 16.50 15.49
C GLN A 150 -21.60 15.14 14.99
N GLN A 151 -22.37 14.05 15.08
CA GLN A 151 -21.99 12.72 14.57
C GLN A 151 -22.54 12.42 13.17
N LEU A 152 -23.64 13.07 12.77
CA LEU A 152 -24.23 12.92 11.42
C LEU A 152 -23.51 13.78 10.40
N PHE A 153 -23.01 14.94 10.85
CA PHE A 153 -22.18 15.85 10.08
C PHE A 153 -20.75 15.77 10.62
N TYR A 154 -19.86 15.06 9.91
CA TYR A 154 -18.44 15.07 10.25
C TYR A 154 -17.85 16.39 9.77
N GLU A 155 -17.80 17.34 10.70
CA GLU A 155 -17.24 18.67 10.51
C GLU A 155 -15.85 18.76 11.15
N ASN A 156 -14.80 18.54 10.37
CA ASN A 156 -13.42 18.68 10.84
C ASN A 156 -12.79 19.97 10.31
N TYR A 157 -13.00 21.06 11.05
CA TYR A 157 -12.37 22.36 10.79
C TYR A 157 -11.11 22.58 11.63
N GLU A 158 -10.62 21.58 12.37
CA GLU A 158 -9.47 21.77 13.25
C GLU A 158 -8.24 22.18 12.41
N GLN A 159 -7.81 23.43 12.63
CA GLN A 159 -6.66 24.12 12.03
C GLN A 159 -6.69 24.40 10.52
N ASN A 160 -7.51 23.71 9.70
CA ASN A 160 -7.51 23.88 8.24
C ASN A 160 -8.90 24.15 7.65
N LYS A 161 -9.11 25.33 7.05
CA LYS A 161 -10.39 25.74 6.40
C LYS A 161 -10.79 24.85 5.18
N LYS A 162 -9.88 23.99 4.70
CA LYS A 162 -10.10 23.04 3.58
C LYS A 162 -10.47 21.62 4.04
N GLY A 163 -10.36 21.32 5.33
CA GLY A 163 -10.70 20.06 5.98
C GLY A 163 -9.67 18.94 5.80
N TYR A 164 -9.68 17.97 6.72
CA TYR A 164 -8.65 16.93 6.85
C TYR A 164 -9.28 15.55 7.05
N ILE A 165 -8.98 14.61 6.15
CA ILE A 165 -9.48 13.23 6.17
C ILE A 165 -8.31 12.26 5.89
N ARG A 166 -7.54 11.92 6.93
CA ARG A 166 -6.37 11.01 6.81
C ARG A 166 -6.64 9.60 7.32
N ASP A 167 -7.49 9.45 8.32
CA ASP A 167 -7.88 8.15 8.88
C ASP A 167 -9.33 7.88 8.49
N LEU A 168 -9.53 6.91 7.58
CA LEU A 168 -10.85 6.54 7.06
C LEU A 168 -11.50 5.40 7.86
N HIS A 169 -10.75 4.69 8.72
CA HIS A 169 -11.28 3.61 9.56
C HIS A 169 -11.90 4.14 10.86
N ASN A 170 -11.98 5.46 11.03
CA ASN A 170 -12.59 6.08 12.20
C ASN A 170 -14.11 5.87 12.21
N SER A 171 -14.61 5.21 13.25
CA SER A 171 -16.05 4.95 13.46
C SER A 171 -16.97 6.18 13.34
N LYS A 172 -16.47 7.40 13.54
CA LYS A 172 -17.22 8.65 13.34
C LYS A 172 -17.49 8.95 11.85
N ILE A 173 -16.53 8.67 10.98
CA ILE A 173 -16.66 8.87 9.52
C ILE A 173 -17.70 7.90 8.94
N HIS A 174 -17.73 6.66 9.43
CA HIS A 174 -18.73 5.67 9.04
C HIS A 174 -20.17 6.01 9.44
N ARG A 175 -20.34 6.88 10.45
CA ARG A 175 -21.66 7.35 10.91
C ARG A 175 -22.08 8.64 10.24
N ALA A 176 -21.14 9.33 9.62
CA ALA A 176 -21.38 10.61 8.99
C ALA A 176 -22.16 10.39 7.69
N ILE A 177 -23.27 11.10 7.56
CA ILE A 177 -24.03 11.19 6.30
C ILE A 177 -23.33 12.19 5.38
N THR A 178 -22.72 13.22 5.97
CA THR A 178 -21.97 14.24 5.25
C THR A 178 -20.59 14.43 5.84
N LEU A 179 -19.58 14.46 4.98
CA LEU A 179 -18.19 14.76 5.30
C LEU A 179 -17.85 16.16 4.75
N HIS A 180 -17.68 17.16 5.62
CA HIS A 180 -17.40 18.52 5.21
C HIS A 180 -16.38 19.23 6.13
N PRO A 181 -15.45 20.04 5.62
CA PRO A 181 -15.13 20.24 4.20
C PRO A 181 -14.23 19.11 3.66
N ASN A 182 -14.56 18.56 2.49
CA ASN A 182 -13.63 17.72 1.71
C ASN A 182 -13.27 18.44 0.40
N LYS A 183 -12.45 19.49 0.51
CA LYS A 183 -12.12 20.37 -0.63
C LYS A 183 -10.77 20.04 -1.29
N ASN A 184 -10.07 19.01 -0.81
CA ASN A 184 -8.73 18.64 -1.31
C ASN A 184 -8.84 17.43 -2.25
N PRO A 185 -8.45 17.54 -3.54
CA PRO A 185 -8.59 16.45 -4.51
C PRO A 185 -7.96 15.10 -4.06
N PRO A 186 -6.74 15.05 -3.49
CA PRO A 186 -6.21 13.83 -2.86
C PRO A 186 -7.14 13.15 -1.85
N TYR A 187 -7.81 13.91 -0.97
CA TYR A 187 -8.73 13.34 0.01
C TYR A 187 -10.06 12.92 -0.61
N GLN A 188 -10.51 13.56 -1.69
CA GLN A 188 -11.67 13.12 -2.47
C GLN A 188 -11.39 11.79 -3.16
N TYR A 189 -10.23 11.64 -3.82
CA TYR A 189 -9.81 10.39 -4.46
C TYR A 189 -9.65 9.27 -3.44
N ARG A 190 -8.97 9.54 -2.32
CA ARG A 190 -8.78 8.56 -1.26
C ARG A 190 -10.10 8.09 -0.66
N LEU A 191 -11.04 9.02 -0.42
CA LEU A 191 -12.39 8.69 0.03
C LEU A 191 -13.14 7.86 -1.02
N HIS A 192 -13.03 8.21 -2.30
CA HIS A 192 -13.67 7.47 -3.39
C HIS A 192 -13.13 6.04 -3.51
N SER A 193 -11.80 5.88 -3.54
CA SER A 193 -11.13 4.57 -3.56
C SER A 193 -11.50 3.72 -2.36
N TYR A 194 -11.59 4.32 -1.18
CA TYR A 194 -12.06 3.66 0.03
C TYR A 194 -13.51 3.18 -0.09
N MET A 195 -14.43 4.02 -0.60
CA MET A 195 -15.83 3.63 -0.84
C MET A 195 -15.95 2.52 -1.88
N LEU A 196 -15.15 2.57 -2.96
CA LEU A 196 -15.09 1.50 -3.96
C LEU A 196 -14.58 0.19 -3.34
N SER A 197 -13.52 0.25 -2.53
CA SER A 197 -12.96 -0.92 -1.84
C SER A 197 -14.00 -1.58 -0.92
N ARG A 198 -14.79 -0.77 -0.21
CA ARG A 198 -15.93 -1.27 0.58
C ARG A 198 -17.00 -1.91 -0.30
N LYS A 199 -17.33 -1.30 -1.44
CA LYS A 199 -18.30 -1.87 -2.37
C LYS A 199 -17.82 -3.20 -2.96
N ILE A 200 -16.53 -3.30 -3.28
CA ILE A 200 -15.89 -4.55 -3.72
C ILE A 200 -15.99 -5.62 -2.63
N ALA A 201 -15.71 -5.26 -1.37
CA ALA A 201 -15.85 -6.20 -0.25
C ALA A 201 -17.29 -6.69 -0.07
N GLU A 202 -18.28 -5.79 -0.15
CA GLU A 202 -19.72 -6.12 -0.10
C GLU A 202 -20.12 -7.07 -1.24
N LEU A 203 -19.71 -6.76 -2.48
CA LEU A 203 -20.00 -7.58 -3.65
C LEU A 203 -19.33 -8.95 -3.56
N ARG A 204 -18.07 -9.02 -3.12
CA ARG A 204 -17.37 -10.29 -2.88
C ARG A 204 -18.10 -11.14 -1.84
N HIS A 205 -18.55 -10.52 -0.75
CA HIS A 205 -19.36 -11.22 0.24
C HIS A 205 -20.65 -11.76 -0.37
N ARG A 206 -21.32 -10.96 -1.21
CA ARG A 206 -22.53 -11.39 -1.93
C ARG A 206 -22.25 -12.56 -2.89
N THR A 207 -21.15 -12.54 -3.62
CA THR A 207 -20.72 -13.65 -4.48
C THR A 207 -20.56 -14.94 -3.67
N ILE A 208 -19.91 -14.87 -2.51
CA ILE A 208 -19.75 -16.04 -1.63
C ILE A 208 -21.11 -16.54 -1.12
N GLN A 209 -22.03 -15.65 -0.76
CA GLN A 209 -23.40 -16.03 -0.36
C GLN A 209 -24.13 -16.75 -1.51
N LEU A 210 -24.02 -16.25 -2.74
CA LEU A 210 -24.64 -16.87 -3.91
C LEU A 210 -24.06 -18.26 -4.20
N HIS A 211 -22.73 -18.44 -4.14
CA HIS A 211 -22.13 -19.78 -4.29
C HIS A 211 -22.64 -20.76 -3.21
N ARG A 212 -22.84 -20.29 -1.98
CA ARG A 212 -23.44 -21.10 -0.90
C ARG A 212 -24.89 -21.46 -1.22
N GLU A 213 -25.68 -20.50 -1.71
CA GLU A 213 -27.06 -20.75 -2.13
C GLU A 213 -27.12 -21.77 -3.27
N ILE A 214 -26.23 -21.70 -4.27
CA ILE A 214 -26.13 -22.68 -5.36
C ILE A 214 -25.84 -24.09 -4.80
N VAL A 215 -24.86 -24.22 -3.90
CA VAL A 215 -24.51 -25.50 -3.26
C VAL A 215 -25.64 -26.03 -2.37
N LEU A 216 -26.45 -25.15 -1.77
CA LEU A 216 -27.61 -25.56 -0.98
C LEU A 216 -28.78 -25.99 -1.88
N MET A 217 -29.07 -25.24 -2.95
CA MET A 217 -30.18 -25.50 -3.86
C MET A 217 -29.97 -26.77 -4.69
N SER A 218 -28.74 -27.03 -5.12
CA SER A 218 -28.37 -28.26 -5.84
C SER A 218 -28.69 -29.54 -5.08
N LYS A 219 -28.66 -29.52 -3.73
CA LYS A 219 -29.11 -30.65 -2.90
C LYS A 219 -30.58 -30.97 -3.07
N TYR A 220 -31.39 -30.01 -3.50
CA TYR A 220 -32.82 -30.18 -3.74
C TYR A 220 -33.15 -30.40 -5.22
N SER A 221 -32.30 -29.94 -6.15
CA SER A 221 -32.56 -30.00 -7.60
C SER A 221 -31.83 -31.12 -8.34
N ASN A 222 -31.01 -31.94 -7.67
CA ASN A 222 -30.19 -33.01 -8.28
C ASN A 222 -29.34 -32.56 -9.49
N THR A 223 -29.04 -31.26 -9.59
CA THR A 223 -28.21 -30.70 -10.66
C THR A 223 -26.73 -30.87 -10.35
N GLU A 224 -25.94 -31.23 -11.37
CA GLU A 224 -24.48 -31.28 -11.25
C GLU A 224 -23.93 -29.89 -10.91
N ILE A 225 -23.02 -29.86 -9.94
CA ILE A 225 -22.45 -28.61 -9.40
C ILE A 225 -21.06 -28.43 -9.98
N HIS A 226 -20.75 -27.23 -10.47
CA HIS A 226 -19.40 -26.91 -10.88
C HIS A 226 -18.43 -26.96 -9.70
N LYS A 227 -17.21 -27.45 -9.95
CA LYS A 227 -16.13 -27.55 -8.96
C LYS A 227 -15.84 -26.21 -8.26
N GLU A 228 -15.98 -25.10 -8.97
CA GLU A 228 -15.77 -23.75 -8.45
C GLU A 228 -16.84 -23.39 -7.39
N ASP A 229 -18.11 -23.67 -7.67
CA ASP A 229 -19.21 -23.46 -6.73
C ASP A 229 -19.04 -24.31 -5.48
N LEU A 230 -18.60 -25.57 -5.65
CA LEU A 230 -18.28 -26.45 -4.53
C LEU A 230 -17.14 -25.91 -3.66
N GLN A 231 -16.14 -25.25 -4.23
CA GLN A 231 -15.01 -24.70 -3.48
C GLN A 231 -15.35 -23.39 -2.76
N LEU A 232 -16.04 -22.47 -3.44
CA LEU A 232 -16.37 -21.15 -2.92
C LEU A 232 -17.63 -21.16 -2.03
N GLY A 233 -18.54 -22.10 -2.29
CA GLY A 233 -19.82 -22.28 -1.59
C GLY A 233 -19.75 -23.08 -0.29
N ILE A 234 -18.55 -23.48 0.17
CA ILE A 234 -18.40 -24.21 1.43
C ILE A 234 -18.76 -23.28 2.61
N PRO A 235 -19.56 -23.75 3.59
CA PRO A 235 -19.85 -22.98 4.81
C PRO A 235 -18.60 -22.82 5.70
N PRO A 236 -18.39 -21.67 6.36
CA PRO A 236 -17.20 -21.43 7.16
C PRO A 236 -16.99 -22.49 8.24
N SER A 237 -15.77 -23.00 8.36
CA SER A 237 -15.42 -23.98 9.39
C SER A 237 -13.90 -24.03 9.58
N PHE A 238 -13.47 -24.10 10.84
CA PHE A 238 -12.06 -24.31 11.19
C PHE A 238 -11.60 -25.76 11.00
N MET A 239 -12.54 -26.68 10.73
CA MET A 239 -12.27 -28.12 10.58
C MET A 239 -12.18 -28.57 9.12
N ARG A 240 -12.13 -27.62 8.17
CA ARG A 240 -12.05 -27.93 6.73
C ARG A 240 -10.78 -28.67 6.34
N PHE A 241 -9.68 -28.37 7.03
CA PHE A 241 -8.40 -29.02 6.81
C PHE A 241 -8.10 -29.95 7.97
N GLN A 242 -7.99 -31.25 7.65
CA GLN A 242 -7.64 -32.29 8.58
C GLN A 242 -6.24 -32.81 8.22
N PRO A 243 -5.21 -32.46 9.01
CA PRO A 243 -3.86 -32.95 8.76
C PRO A 243 -3.81 -34.48 8.96
N ARG A 244 -3.17 -35.19 8.05
CA ARG A 244 -2.94 -36.64 8.16
C ARG A 244 -1.62 -36.94 8.86
N GLN A 245 -0.66 -36.03 8.74
CA GLN A 245 0.66 -36.12 9.34
C GLN A 245 0.91 -34.94 10.29
N ARG A 246 1.86 -35.09 11.22
CA ARG A 246 2.15 -34.05 12.22
C ARG A 246 2.68 -32.77 11.57
N GLU A 247 3.46 -32.94 10.51
CA GLU A 247 4.12 -31.88 9.75
C GLU A 247 3.12 -31.02 8.97
N GLU A 248 1.91 -31.53 8.73
CA GLU A 248 0.84 -30.83 8.02
C GLU A 248 0.03 -29.91 8.96
N ILE A 249 0.22 -29.98 10.29
CA ILE A 249 -0.56 -29.20 11.25
C ILE A 249 -0.32 -27.70 11.04
N LEU A 250 -1.37 -26.99 10.67
CA LEU A 250 -1.34 -25.53 10.58
C LEU A 250 -1.39 -24.91 11.98
N GLU A 251 -0.26 -24.37 12.42
CA GLU A 251 -0.12 -23.72 13.72
C GLU A 251 -0.91 -22.42 13.82
N TRP A 252 -1.43 -22.15 15.02
CA TRP A 252 -2.05 -20.87 15.34
C TRP A 252 -1.01 -19.90 15.89
N GLU A 253 -0.95 -18.72 15.30
CA GLU A 253 -0.21 -17.60 15.86
C GLU A 253 -1.09 -16.88 16.88
N PHE A 254 -0.57 -16.66 18.09
CA PHE A 254 -1.26 -15.84 19.07
C PHE A 254 -1.05 -14.36 18.73
N LEU A 255 -2.09 -13.55 18.83
CA LEU A 255 -2.02 -12.12 18.57
C LEU A 255 -2.64 -11.31 19.70
N THR A 256 -2.13 -10.10 19.80
CA THR A 256 -2.71 -9.00 20.57
C THR A 256 -2.95 -7.85 19.60
N GLY A 257 -3.63 -6.78 20.01
CA GLY A 257 -3.82 -5.61 19.14
C GLY A 257 -2.53 -4.95 18.61
N LYS A 258 -1.33 -5.35 19.09
CA LYS A 258 -0.04 -4.77 18.69
C LYS A 258 1.02 -5.78 18.27
N TYR A 259 1.01 -6.96 18.89
CA TYR A 259 2.05 -7.97 18.75
C TYR A 259 1.49 -9.29 18.26
N LEU A 260 2.34 -10.02 17.55
CA LEU A 260 2.11 -11.35 17.04
C LEU A 260 3.15 -12.28 17.66
N TYR A 261 2.72 -13.46 18.07
CA TYR A 261 3.52 -14.46 18.73
C TYR A 261 3.44 -15.76 17.93
N SER A 262 4.59 -16.24 17.48
CA SER A 262 4.69 -17.42 16.62
C SER A 262 5.56 -18.47 17.31
N ALA A 263 5.15 -19.74 17.19
CA ALA A 263 5.92 -20.88 17.68
C ALA A 263 6.88 -21.44 16.62
N ALA A 264 6.80 -20.94 15.38
CA ALA A 264 7.60 -21.45 14.27
C ALA A 264 9.10 -21.14 14.45
N ASP A 265 9.95 -22.17 14.33
CA ASP A 265 11.41 -22.12 14.54
C ASP A 265 12.14 -21.06 13.68
N SER A 266 11.53 -20.60 12.59
CA SER A 266 12.10 -19.64 11.65
C SER A 266 11.72 -18.18 11.91
N GLN A 267 10.93 -17.89 12.95
CA GLN A 267 10.50 -16.52 13.27
C GLN A 267 10.77 -16.15 14.73
N PRO A 268 11.02 -14.86 15.04
CA PRO A 268 11.10 -14.41 16.42
C PRO A 268 9.80 -14.75 17.18
N PRO A 269 9.88 -15.30 18.41
CA PRO A 269 8.70 -15.70 19.19
C PRO A 269 7.71 -14.58 19.46
N ARG A 270 8.17 -13.32 19.42
CA ARG A 270 7.35 -12.11 19.50
C ARG A 270 7.80 -11.14 18.42
N ARG A 271 6.86 -10.71 17.57
CA ARG A 271 7.07 -9.69 16.54
C ARG A 271 6.03 -8.59 16.63
N GLY A 272 6.42 -7.38 16.26
CA GLY A 272 5.47 -6.32 16.00
C GLY A 272 4.62 -6.72 14.78
N MET A 273 3.32 -6.44 14.84
CA MET A 273 2.45 -6.67 13.69
C MET A 273 2.83 -5.70 12.57
N ASP A 274 3.01 -6.23 11.36
CA ASP A 274 3.32 -5.41 10.19
C ASP A 274 2.12 -4.51 9.82
N SER A 275 2.36 -3.49 8.98
CA SER A 275 1.31 -2.51 8.63
C SER A 275 0.15 -3.16 7.88
N ALA A 276 0.42 -4.12 7.00
CA ALA A 276 -0.61 -4.80 6.20
C ALA A 276 -1.49 -5.70 7.06
N GLN A 277 -0.90 -6.41 8.03
CA GLN A 277 -1.60 -7.23 9.02
C GLN A 277 -2.46 -6.38 9.95
N ARG A 278 -1.96 -5.21 10.37
CA ARG A 278 -2.72 -4.28 11.20
C ARG A 278 -3.92 -3.72 10.43
N GLU A 279 -3.70 -3.25 9.22
CA GLU A 279 -4.76 -2.73 8.35
C GLU A 279 -5.80 -3.83 8.05
N ALA A 280 -5.37 -5.05 7.77
CA ALA A 280 -6.26 -6.18 7.58
C ALA A 280 -7.09 -6.49 8.84
N LEU A 281 -6.50 -6.43 10.04
CA LEU A 281 -7.25 -6.60 11.30
C LEU A 281 -8.24 -5.47 11.54
N ASP A 282 -7.86 -4.22 11.28
CA ASP A 282 -8.74 -3.06 11.42
C ASP A 282 -9.94 -3.18 10.47
N ASP A 283 -9.72 -3.62 9.23
CA ASP A 283 -10.77 -3.90 8.26
C ASP A 283 -11.69 -5.05 8.69
N ILE A 284 -11.13 -6.13 9.23
CA ILE A 284 -11.91 -7.25 9.77
C ILE A 284 -12.78 -6.78 10.94
N VAL A 285 -12.21 -6.05 11.89
CA VAL A 285 -12.96 -5.50 13.04
C VAL A 285 -14.06 -4.58 12.56
N MET A 286 -13.78 -3.71 11.59
CA MET A 286 -14.75 -2.80 10.99
C MET A 286 -15.92 -3.57 10.37
N GLN A 287 -15.66 -4.58 9.53
CA GLN A 287 -16.71 -5.42 8.93
C GLN A 287 -17.54 -6.15 10.00
N VAL A 288 -16.89 -6.69 11.03
CA VAL A 288 -17.59 -7.32 12.16
C VAL A 288 -18.50 -6.33 12.89
N MET A 289 -18.03 -5.10 13.12
CA MET A 289 -18.86 -4.06 13.74
C MET A 289 -20.05 -3.67 12.87
N GLU A 290 -19.89 -3.61 11.54
CA GLU A 290 -20.99 -3.34 10.61
C GLU A 290 -22.04 -4.46 10.65
N MET A 291 -21.60 -5.72 10.63
CA MET A 291 -22.49 -6.88 10.77
C MET A 291 -23.22 -6.90 12.11
N ILE A 292 -22.51 -6.64 13.22
CA ILE A 292 -23.11 -6.58 14.57
C ILE A 292 -24.14 -5.45 14.66
N ASN A 293 -23.82 -4.28 14.10
CA ASN A 293 -24.68 -3.10 14.19
C ASN A 293 -25.81 -3.05 13.17
N ALA A 294 -25.81 -3.90 12.13
CA ALA A 294 -26.88 -3.97 11.13
C ALA A 294 -28.27 -4.09 11.76
N ASN A 295 -28.39 -4.93 12.80
CA ASN A 295 -29.64 -5.14 13.55
C ASN A 295 -29.71 -4.38 14.89
N ALA A 296 -28.63 -3.72 15.31
CA ALA A 296 -28.60 -2.98 16.57
C ALA A 296 -29.27 -1.61 16.44
N LYS A 297 -29.06 -0.93 15.30
CA LYS A 297 -29.61 0.39 14.99
C LYS A 297 -31.14 0.41 15.02
N THR A 298 -31.79 -0.59 14.41
CA THR A 298 -33.26 -0.73 14.41
C THR A 298 -33.85 -0.85 15.83
N ARG A 299 -33.05 -1.27 16.81
CA ARG A 299 -33.44 -1.45 18.21
C ARG A 299 -33.03 -0.26 19.10
N GLY A 300 -32.55 0.86 18.54
CA GLY A 300 -32.15 2.07 19.28
C GLY A 300 -30.91 1.91 20.16
N ARG A 301 -29.98 1.07 19.71
CA ARG A 301 -28.77 0.68 20.44
C ARG A 301 -27.58 0.67 19.49
N ILE A 302 -26.40 0.94 20.02
CA ILE A 302 -25.16 0.94 19.25
C ILE A 302 -24.10 0.16 20.03
N ILE A 303 -23.29 -0.61 19.31
CA ILE A 303 -22.14 -1.33 19.86
C ILE A 303 -20.89 -0.74 19.24
N ASP A 304 -20.02 -0.18 20.09
CA ASP A 304 -18.74 0.38 19.69
C ASP A 304 -17.61 -0.60 19.97
N PHE A 305 -16.62 -0.65 19.09
CA PHE A 305 -15.37 -1.36 19.35
C PHE A 305 -14.50 -0.57 20.34
N LYS A 306 -13.86 -1.26 21.29
CA LYS A 306 -12.87 -0.67 22.21
C LYS A 306 -11.47 -1.18 21.91
N GLU A 307 -11.25 -2.48 21.97
CA GLU A 307 -9.94 -3.10 21.70
C GLU A 307 -10.06 -4.61 21.43
N ILE A 308 -9.02 -5.19 20.81
CA ILE A 308 -8.81 -6.63 20.77
C ILE A 308 -8.01 -6.98 22.04
N GLN A 309 -8.59 -7.77 22.94
CA GLN A 309 -7.87 -8.22 24.14
C GLN A 309 -6.77 -9.20 23.75
N TYR A 310 -7.14 -10.22 22.98
CA TYR A 310 -6.22 -11.14 22.34
C TYR A 310 -6.93 -11.86 21.19
N GLY A 311 -6.19 -12.64 20.44
CA GLY A 311 -6.75 -13.55 19.46
C GLY A 311 -5.76 -14.59 18.98
N TYR A 312 -6.24 -15.42 18.07
CA TYR A 312 -5.44 -16.39 17.35
C TYR A 312 -5.68 -16.20 15.85
N ARG A 313 -4.62 -16.35 15.07
CA ARG A 313 -4.67 -16.30 13.61
C ARG A 313 -3.93 -17.48 13.01
N ARG A 314 -4.47 -18.04 11.94
CA ARG A 314 -3.71 -18.92 11.04
C ARG A 314 -4.14 -18.67 9.60
N VAL A 315 -3.30 -19.09 8.65
CA VAL A 315 -3.63 -19.01 7.23
C VAL A 315 -3.69 -20.41 6.66
N ASN A 316 -4.83 -20.76 6.09
CA ASN A 316 -4.98 -21.97 5.32
C ASN A 316 -4.73 -21.64 3.83
N PRO A 317 -3.70 -22.20 3.19
CA PRO A 317 -3.36 -21.90 1.79
C PRO A 317 -4.50 -22.17 0.80
N MET A 318 -5.38 -23.12 1.09
CA MET A 318 -6.48 -23.51 0.20
C MET A 318 -7.75 -22.70 0.42
N TYR A 319 -8.01 -22.27 1.66
CA TYR A 319 -9.33 -21.74 2.04
C TYR A 319 -9.33 -20.28 2.46
N GLY A 320 -8.21 -19.75 2.98
CA GLY A 320 -8.13 -18.37 3.43
C GLY A 320 -7.57 -18.19 4.84
N ALA A 321 -7.68 -16.96 5.35
CA ALA A 321 -7.20 -16.59 6.67
C ALA A 321 -8.30 -16.79 7.73
N GLU A 322 -7.90 -17.31 8.89
CA GLU A 322 -8.79 -17.69 9.99
C GLU A 322 -8.41 -16.94 11.26
N TYR A 323 -9.42 -16.45 11.97
CA TYR A 323 -9.25 -15.62 13.16
C TYR A 323 -10.20 -16.05 14.28
N ILE A 324 -9.66 -16.12 15.49
CA ILE A 324 -10.42 -16.22 16.74
C ILE A 324 -10.08 -14.98 17.53
N LEU A 325 -10.99 -14.01 17.59
CA LEU A 325 -10.73 -12.72 18.22
C LEU A 325 -11.57 -12.57 19.48
N ASP A 326 -10.94 -12.13 20.56
CA ASP A 326 -11.63 -11.69 21.75
C ASP A 326 -11.72 -10.16 21.76
N LEU A 327 -12.93 -9.67 21.50
CA LEU A 327 -13.20 -8.26 21.31
C LEU A 327 -13.84 -7.67 22.57
N LEU A 328 -13.25 -6.58 23.06
CA LEU A 328 -13.89 -5.72 24.04
C LEU A 328 -14.73 -4.67 23.31
N LEU A 329 -16.03 -4.70 23.57
CA LEU A 329 -17.04 -3.85 22.97
C LEU A 329 -17.67 -2.95 24.02
N LEU A 330 -18.26 -1.84 23.60
CA LEU A 330 -19.03 -0.92 24.43
C LEU A 330 -20.46 -0.88 23.93
N TYR A 331 -21.37 -1.46 24.69
CA TYR A 331 -22.79 -1.38 24.44
C TYR A 331 -23.31 -0.02 24.91
N LYS A 332 -23.89 0.77 24.01
CA LYS A 332 -24.47 2.08 24.28
C LYS A 332 -25.96 2.06 23.96
N LYS A 333 -26.78 2.20 25.01
CA LYS A 333 -28.24 2.33 24.88
C LYS A 333 -28.61 3.81 24.81
N HIS A 334 -29.29 4.18 23.73
CA HIS A 334 -29.74 5.55 23.50
C HIS A 334 -31.24 5.75 23.78
N LYS A 335 -32.06 4.70 23.62
CA LYS A 335 -33.49 4.73 24.01
C LYS A 335 -33.66 4.56 25.52
N GLY A 336 -34.31 5.51 26.18
CA GLY A 336 -34.56 5.51 27.64
C GLY A 336 -33.35 6.00 28.45
N LYS A 337 -33.10 5.40 29.63
CA LYS A 337 -31.93 5.76 30.46
C LYS A 337 -30.63 5.42 29.73
N LYS A 338 -29.83 6.44 29.42
CA LYS A 338 -28.51 6.29 28.80
C LYS A 338 -27.64 5.38 29.65
N MET A 339 -27.08 4.36 29.02
CA MET A 339 -26.27 3.35 29.70
C MET A 339 -25.14 2.91 28.75
N THR A 340 -23.92 2.84 29.29
CA THR A 340 -22.75 2.30 28.60
C THR A 340 -22.23 1.12 29.40
N VAL A 341 -22.18 -0.06 28.78
CA VAL A 341 -21.72 -1.31 29.42
C VAL A 341 -20.60 -1.93 28.58
N PRO A 342 -19.43 -2.25 29.16
CA PRO A 342 -18.44 -3.05 28.45
C PRO A 342 -18.94 -4.48 28.27
N VAL A 343 -18.86 -4.98 27.05
CA VAL A 343 -19.29 -6.33 26.67
C VAL A 343 -18.13 -7.02 25.98
N ARG A 344 -17.79 -8.22 26.43
CA ARG A 344 -16.78 -9.08 25.80
C ARG A 344 -17.45 -10.00 24.79
N ARG A 345 -16.84 -10.17 23.61
CA ARG A 345 -17.37 -11.04 22.57
C ARG A 345 -16.25 -11.79 21.85
N HIS A 346 -16.37 -13.11 21.82
CA HIS A 346 -15.55 -13.96 20.97
C HIS A 346 -16.12 -13.97 19.55
N ALA A 347 -15.29 -13.62 18.59
CA ALA A 347 -15.62 -13.59 17.17
C ALA A 347 -14.78 -14.67 16.44
N TYR A 348 -15.48 -15.57 15.76
CA TYR A 348 -14.90 -16.64 14.95
C TYR A 348 -15.07 -16.27 13.50
N LEU A 349 -13.98 -15.95 12.83
CA LEU A 349 -13.99 -15.30 11.52
C LEU A 349 -13.14 -16.10 10.54
N GLN A 350 -13.61 -16.18 9.30
CA GLN A 350 -12.88 -16.77 8.20
C GLN A 350 -12.99 -15.84 6.98
N GLN A 351 -11.85 -15.35 6.54
CA GLN A 351 -11.71 -14.56 5.33
C GLN A 351 -11.32 -15.50 4.19
N THR A 352 -12.32 -15.92 3.40
CA THR A 352 -12.10 -16.86 2.30
C THR A 352 -11.38 -16.20 1.14
N PHE A 353 -10.43 -16.90 0.53
CA PHE A 353 -9.83 -16.44 -0.73
C PHE A 353 -10.87 -16.41 -1.85
N SER A 354 -10.73 -15.45 -2.76
CA SER A 354 -11.53 -15.37 -3.98
C SER A 354 -11.05 -16.40 -5.01
N LYS A 355 -11.77 -16.50 -6.13
CA LYS A 355 -11.30 -17.23 -7.32
C LYS A 355 -9.86 -16.79 -7.63
N ILE A 356 -9.00 -17.77 -7.90
CA ILE A 356 -7.64 -17.53 -8.36
C ILE A 356 -7.75 -16.79 -9.68
N GLN A 357 -7.17 -15.60 -9.74
CA GLN A 357 -7.08 -14.81 -10.95
C GLN A 357 -5.61 -14.73 -11.32
N PHE A 358 -5.30 -15.19 -12.53
CA PHE A 358 -4.02 -14.94 -13.14
C PHE A 358 -4.14 -13.61 -13.87
N VAL A 359 -3.38 -12.62 -13.40
CA VAL A 359 -3.17 -11.40 -14.15
C VAL A 359 -1.83 -11.59 -14.82
N GLU A 360 -1.84 -11.90 -16.11
CA GLU A 360 -0.68 -11.66 -16.94
C GLU A 360 -0.55 -10.14 -16.99
N HIS A 361 0.50 -9.60 -16.35
CA HIS A 361 0.79 -8.19 -16.51
C HIS A 361 1.10 -8.01 -18.00
N GLU A 362 0.17 -7.41 -18.74
CA GLU A 362 0.44 -6.88 -20.07
C GLU A 362 1.78 -6.15 -20.02
N GLU A 363 2.61 -6.34 -21.07
CA GLU A 363 3.93 -5.71 -21.17
C GLU A 363 3.85 -4.26 -20.68
N LEU A 364 4.60 -3.97 -19.61
CA LEU A 364 4.60 -2.67 -18.96
C LEU A 364 4.87 -1.58 -20.01
N ASP A 365 3.82 -0.87 -20.44
CA ASP A 365 3.99 0.33 -21.24
C ASP A 365 4.66 1.38 -20.35
N ALA A 366 5.97 1.52 -20.56
CA ALA A 366 6.82 2.45 -19.84
C ALA A 366 6.30 3.90 -19.92
N LYS A 367 5.53 4.25 -20.96
CA LYS A 367 4.89 5.58 -21.06
C LYS A 367 3.72 5.72 -20.10
N GLU A 368 2.89 4.69 -19.95
CA GLU A 368 1.72 4.76 -19.05
C GLU A 368 2.14 4.71 -17.58
N LEU A 369 3.15 3.91 -17.23
CA LEU A 369 3.73 3.87 -15.90
C LEU A 369 4.42 5.20 -15.53
N ALA A 370 5.18 5.79 -16.46
CA ALA A 370 5.78 7.11 -16.26
C ALA A 370 4.72 8.19 -16.03
N ASN A 371 3.57 8.10 -16.73
CA ASN A 371 2.47 9.03 -16.55
C ASN A 371 1.71 8.83 -15.23
N LYS A 372 1.58 7.59 -14.72
CA LYS A 372 0.97 7.29 -13.41
C LYS A 372 1.87 7.70 -12.24
N ILE A 373 3.19 7.48 -12.34
CA ILE A 373 4.19 7.91 -11.34
C ILE A 373 4.22 9.45 -11.20
N ASN A 374 4.03 10.15 -12.32
CA ASN A 374 3.98 11.62 -12.34
C ASN A 374 2.70 12.22 -11.74
N GLN A 375 1.65 11.43 -11.49
CA GLN A 375 0.37 11.93 -10.95
C GLN A 375 0.19 11.68 -9.43
N GLU A 376 0.85 10.68 -8.84
CA GLU A 376 0.67 10.34 -7.41
C GLU A 376 1.70 10.99 -6.47
N SER A 377 2.59 11.84 -6.97
CA SER A 377 3.63 12.57 -6.18
C SER A 377 3.09 13.64 -5.21
N GLY A 378 1.81 13.58 -4.84
CA GLY A 378 1.07 14.67 -4.16
C GLY A 378 0.44 14.31 -2.81
N SER A 379 0.94 13.33 -2.05
CA SER A 379 0.51 13.16 -0.65
C SER A 379 1.45 12.27 0.14
N LEU A 380 2.05 12.79 1.22
CA LEU A 380 2.26 12.16 2.54
C LEU A 380 3.43 12.83 3.28
N SER A 381 3.15 14.01 3.82
CA SER A 381 3.90 14.61 4.93
C SER A 381 3.40 14.08 6.28
N PHE A 382 4.21 14.27 7.33
CA PHE A 382 4.02 13.87 8.74
C PHE A 382 4.42 12.43 9.08
N LEU A 383 5.69 12.25 9.48
CA LEU A 383 6.08 12.00 10.87
C LEU A 383 7.59 12.26 11.06
N SER A 384 7.93 13.32 11.80
CA SER A 384 9.26 13.57 12.35
C SER A 384 9.24 13.34 13.87
N ASN A 385 10.41 12.93 14.38
CA ASN A 385 10.90 13.12 15.75
C ASN A 385 10.18 12.40 16.91
N SER A 386 10.45 11.10 17.05
CA SER A 386 10.74 10.49 18.36
C SER A 386 11.31 9.10 18.16
N LEU A 387 12.62 8.99 17.94
CA LEU A 387 13.43 7.77 18.16
C LEU A 387 14.91 8.14 18.10
N LYS A 388 15.33 9.01 19.02
CA LYS A 388 16.74 9.24 19.40
C LYS A 388 17.05 8.74 20.81
N LYS A 389 16.32 7.73 21.28
CA LYS A 389 16.67 6.99 22.50
C LYS A 389 16.40 5.53 22.25
N LEU A 390 17.47 4.78 21.99
CA LEU A 390 17.84 3.53 22.68
C LEU A 390 19.00 2.90 21.90
N VAL A 391 20.20 3.04 22.47
CA VAL A 391 21.38 2.19 22.20
C VAL A 391 21.33 0.99 23.18
N PRO A 392 22.22 -0.02 23.08
CA PRO A 392 21.85 -1.43 23.05
C PRO A 392 21.91 -2.08 24.44
N PHE A 393 21.03 -3.04 24.72
CA PHE A 393 21.15 -3.88 25.91
C PHE A 393 22.08 -5.06 25.61
N GLN A 394 23.25 -5.07 26.25
CA GLN A 394 24.02 -6.30 26.47
C GLN A 394 23.25 -7.20 27.45
N LEU A 395 23.12 -8.48 27.12
CA LEU A 395 22.63 -9.51 28.04
C LEU A 395 23.77 -10.46 28.41
N PRO A 396 23.86 -10.92 29.67
CA PRO A 396 24.99 -11.68 30.17
C PRO A 396 24.82 -13.19 29.96
N GLY A 397 25.94 -13.81 29.60
CA GLY A 397 26.41 -15.16 29.98
C GLY A 397 25.40 -16.31 30.09
N SER A 398 25.53 -17.27 29.18
CA SER A 398 25.38 -18.69 29.51
C SER A 398 26.58 -19.44 28.94
N LYS A 399 27.49 -19.84 29.82
CA LYS A 399 28.59 -20.76 29.51
C LYS A 399 28.00 -22.15 29.32
N ASN A 400 27.92 -22.61 28.08
CA ASN A 400 27.92 -24.03 27.77
C ASN A 400 29.08 -24.27 26.81
N GLU A 401 30.12 -24.94 27.31
CA GLU A 401 31.24 -25.44 26.53
C GLU A 401 30.75 -26.57 25.61
N HIS A 402 30.11 -26.20 24.50
CA HIS A 402 30.08 -27.07 23.33
C HIS A 402 31.41 -26.91 22.62
N LYS A 403 32.14 -28.01 22.40
CA LYS A 403 33.26 -28.04 21.45
C LYS A 403 32.73 -27.53 20.11
N GLU A 404 33.05 -26.28 19.78
CA GLU A 404 32.59 -25.64 18.55
C GLU A 404 33.08 -26.46 17.34
N PRO A 405 32.20 -26.85 16.41
CA PRO A 405 32.65 -27.38 15.14
C PRO A 405 33.51 -26.31 14.48
N LYS A 406 34.73 -26.67 14.02
CA LYS A 406 35.60 -25.74 13.27
C LYS A 406 34.77 -25.04 12.21
N GLU A 407 34.66 -23.72 12.30
CA GLU A 407 33.89 -22.92 11.36
C GLU A 407 34.28 -23.27 9.92
N LYS A 408 33.31 -23.45 9.03
CA LYS A 408 33.59 -23.73 7.62
C LYS A 408 34.34 -22.54 6.99
N LYS A 409 35.36 -22.83 6.19
CA LYS A 409 36.15 -21.77 5.53
C LYS A 409 35.34 -21.09 4.41
N ILE A 410 35.29 -19.77 4.40
CA ILE A 410 34.68 -18.99 3.30
C ILE A 410 35.80 -18.50 2.37
N ASN A 411 35.68 -18.75 1.08
CA ASN A 411 36.62 -18.24 0.08
C ASN A 411 36.00 -17.00 -0.59
N ILE A 412 36.51 -15.83 -0.25
CA ILE A 412 36.03 -14.53 -0.75
C ILE A 412 36.75 -14.23 -2.07
N LEU A 413 36.00 -14.14 -3.16
CA LEU A 413 36.52 -13.86 -4.49
C LEU A 413 36.13 -12.43 -4.89
N ILE A 414 37.13 -11.63 -5.26
CA ILE A 414 36.96 -10.21 -5.62
C ILE A 414 37.57 -9.92 -6.98
N PRO A 415 36.75 -9.74 -8.03
CA PRO A 415 37.18 -9.16 -9.30
C PRO A 415 37.68 -7.73 -9.11
N LEU A 416 38.90 -7.44 -9.55
CA LEU A 416 39.52 -6.12 -9.37
C LEU A 416 40.23 -5.64 -10.64
N SER A 417 39.85 -4.44 -11.09
CA SER A 417 40.56 -3.63 -12.08
C SER A 417 40.37 -2.16 -11.73
N GLY A 418 41.46 -1.39 -11.68
CA GLY A 418 41.47 -0.03 -11.14
C GLY A 418 40.90 0.03 -9.71
N ARG A 419 40.32 1.17 -9.33
CA ARG A 419 39.61 1.35 -8.04
C ARG A 419 40.50 1.18 -6.80
N PHE A 420 41.75 1.65 -6.84
CA PHE A 420 42.66 1.54 -5.68
C PHE A 420 42.06 2.06 -4.36
N ASP A 421 41.42 3.22 -4.36
CA ASP A 421 40.86 3.81 -3.13
C ASP A 421 39.76 2.94 -2.49
N MET A 422 38.93 2.34 -3.33
CA MET A 422 37.88 1.41 -2.90
C MET A 422 38.51 0.13 -2.34
N PHE A 423 39.60 -0.34 -2.95
CA PHE A 423 40.36 -1.49 -2.47
C PHE A 423 41.05 -1.23 -1.12
N VAL A 424 41.59 -0.02 -0.89
CA VAL A 424 42.13 0.38 0.41
C VAL A 424 41.04 0.34 1.49
N ARG A 425 39.85 0.89 1.19
CA ARG A 425 38.69 0.83 2.10
C ARG A 425 38.26 -0.61 2.38
N PHE A 426 38.18 -1.44 1.33
CA PHE A 426 37.87 -2.86 1.44
C PHE A 426 38.86 -3.56 2.38
N MET A 427 40.16 -3.38 2.15
CA MET A 427 41.19 -4.02 2.97
C MET A 427 41.13 -3.54 4.43
N GLY A 428 40.82 -2.27 4.68
CA GLY A 428 40.58 -1.78 6.04
C GLY A 428 39.34 -2.39 6.72
N ASN A 429 38.27 -2.67 5.98
CA ASN A 429 37.12 -3.42 6.50
C ASN A 429 37.47 -4.90 6.71
N PHE A 430 38.15 -5.53 5.75
CA PHE A 430 38.60 -6.92 5.83
C PHE A 430 39.58 -7.14 7.00
N GLU A 431 40.46 -6.19 7.28
CA GLU A 431 41.37 -6.24 8.42
C GLU A 431 40.59 -6.27 9.74
N LYS A 432 39.66 -5.33 9.92
CA LYS A 432 38.83 -5.21 11.12
C LYS A 432 37.88 -6.39 11.33
N THR A 433 37.29 -6.89 10.24
CA THR A 433 36.26 -7.94 10.30
C THR A 433 36.85 -9.34 10.27
N CYS A 434 37.92 -9.57 9.51
CA CYS A 434 38.46 -10.91 9.24
C CYS A 434 39.85 -11.14 9.84
N LEU A 435 40.81 -10.24 9.61
CA LEU A 435 42.21 -10.47 9.99
C LEU A 435 42.43 -10.35 11.50
N ILE A 436 41.98 -9.25 12.11
CA ILE A 436 42.12 -9.01 13.55
C ILE A 436 41.34 -10.06 14.37
N PRO A 437 40.07 -10.39 14.03
CA PRO A 437 39.31 -11.42 14.75
C PRO A 437 39.69 -12.85 14.33
N ASN A 438 40.61 -13.02 13.38
CA ASN A 438 41.06 -14.32 12.85
C ASN A 438 39.91 -15.23 12.36
N GLN A 439 39.00 -14.66 11.56
CA GLN A 439 37.90 -15.40 10.95
C GLN A 439 38.43 -16.46 9.99
N ASN A 440 37.79 -17.64 9.93
CA ASN A 440 38.20 -18.70 9.00
C ASN A 440 37.78 -18.37 7.55
N VAL A 441 38.59 -17.54 6.88
CA VAL A 441 38.36 -17.06 5.52
C VAL A 441 39.64 -17.15 4.67
N LYS A 442 39.47 -17.22 3.35
CA LYS A 442 40.52 -16.98 2.36
C LYS A 442 40.12 -15.80 1.48
N LEU A 443 41.01 -14.85 1.26
CA LEU A 443 40.79 -13.76 0.31
C LEU A 443 41.51 -14.06 -1.01
N VAL A 444 40.77 -14.02 -2.11
CA VAL A 444 41.30 -14.14 -3.48
C VAL A 444 40.96 -12.88 -4.26
N VAL A 445 41.97 -12.07 -4.53
CA VAL A 445 41.87 -10.88 -5.38
C VAL A 445 42.16 -11.30 -6.82
N LEU A 446 41.15 -11.24 -7.67
CA LEU A 446 41.19 -11.61 -9.09
C LEU A 446 41.57 -10.36 -9.89
N LEU A 447 42.88 -10.15 -10.04
CA LEU A 447 43.44 -8.90 -10.52
C LEU A 447 43.65 -8.93 -12.03
N PHE A 448 42.95 -8.06 -12.76
CA PHE A 448 43.13 -7.96 -14.21
C PHE A 448 44.49 -7.35 -14.56
N ASN A 449 45.15 -7.99 -15.52
CA ASN A 449 46.47 -7.64 -16.02
C ASN A 449 46.37 -6.99 -17.42
N SER A 450 45.71 -5.84 -17.51
CA SER A 450 45.65 -5.01 -18.71
C SER A 450 46.50 -3.75 -18.52
N ASP A 451 47.03 -3.19 -19.62
CA ASP A 451 47.70 -1.87 -19.64
C ASP A 451 46.75 -0.74 -19.21
N SER A 452 45.43 -1.02 -19.17
CA SER A 452 44.37 -0.13 -18.72
C SER A 452 44.19 -0.06 -17.20
N ASN A 453 44.92 -0.86 -16.39
CA ASN A 453 44.89 -0.77 -14.93
C ASN A 453 46.08 0.03 -14.37
N PRO A 454 45.99 1.36 -14.20
CA PRO A 454 47.08 2.20 -13.71
C PRO A 454 47.44 1.93 -12.23
N ASP A 455 46.52 1.29 -11.49
CA ASP A 455 46.63 1.08 -10.05
C ASP A 455 47.27 -0.26 -9.68
N LYS A 456 47.58 -1.12 -10.66
CA LYS A 456 48.06 -2.49 -10.44
C LYS A 456 49.24 -2.56 -9.48
N ALA A 457 50.26 -1.72 -9.66
CA ALA A 457 51.45 -1.71 -8.81
C ALA A 457 51.09 -1.43 -7.34
N LYS A 458 50.24 -0.42 -7.10
CA LYS A 458 49.77 -0.03 -5.76
C LYS A 458 48.93 -1.13 -5.12
N GLN A 459 48.08 -1.81 -5.89
CA GLN A 459 47.25 -2.92 -5.40
C GLN A 459 48.08 -4.12 -4.96
N VAL A 460 49.11 -4.46 -5.75
CA VAL A 460 50.07 -5.53 -5.42
C VAL A 460 50.89 -5.16 -4.19
N GLU A 461 51.35 -3.92 -4.09
CA GLU A 461 52.08 -3.39 -2.93
C GLU A 461 51.23 -3.45 -1.66
N LEU A 462 49.99 -2.96 -1.70
CA LEU A 462 49.08 -3.02 -0.56
C LEU A 462 48.85 -4.46 -0.07
N MET A 463 48.64 -5.41 -0.99
CA MET A 463 48.50 -6.83 -0.62
C MET A 463 49.79 -7.42 -0.04
N ARG A 464 50.96 -6.94 -0.50
CA ARG A 464 52.26 -7.33 0.06
C ARG A 464 52.38 -6.85 1.50
N ASP A 465 52.01 -5.62 1.78
CA ASP A 465 52.05 -5.05 3.14
C ASP A 465 51.15 -5.82 4.10
N TYR A 466 49.92 -6.14 3.69
CA TYR A 466 49.01 -6.96 4.49
C TYR A 466 49.53 -8.38 4.71
N ARG A 467 50.19 -9.01 3.72
CA ARG A 467 50.81 -10.33 3.90
C ARG A 467 51.99 -10.30 4.87
N ILE A 468 52.80 -9.25 4.84
CA ILE A 468 53.91 -9.05 5.80
C ILE A 468 53.34 -8.86 7.21
N LYS A 469 52.29 -8.03 7.35
CA LYS A 469 51.63 -7.74 8.63
C LYS A 469 50.88 -8.96 9.20
N TYR A 470 50.28 -9.78 8.35
CA TYR A 470 49.49 -10.96 8.72
C TYR A 470 49.97 -12.24 8.02
N PRO A 471 51.13 -12.80 8.40
CA PRO A 471 51.74 -13.93 7.70
C PRO A 471 50.95 -15.24 7.77
N LYS A 472 50.01 -15.36 8.73
CA LYS A 472 49.12 -16.53 8.87
C LYS A 472 47.81 -16.40 8.08
N ALA A 473 47.50 -15.21 7.55
CA ALA A 473 46.26 -14.97 6.84
C ALA A 473 46.33 -15.57 5.42
N ASP A 474 45.28 -16.27 5.02
CA ASP A 474 45.20 -16.86 3.68
C ASP A 474 44.69 -15.82 2.68
N MET A 475 45.63 -15.16 2.01
CA MET A 475 45.35 -14.09 1.05
C MET A 475 46.17 -14.28 -0.22
N GLN A 476 45.52 -14.24 -1.38
CA GLN A 476 46.18 -14.37 -2.67
C GLN A 476 45.69 -13.37 -3.71
N ILE A 477 46.61 -12.96 -4.58
CA ILE A 477 46.31 -12.32 -5.84
C ILE A 477 46.40 -13.39 -6.93
N LEU A 478 45.36 -13.49 -7.74
CA LEU A 478 45.34 -14.29 -8.95
C LEU A 478 45.25 -13.37 -10.16
N PRO A 479 46.26 -13.31 -11.04
CA PRO A 479 46.18 -12.54 -12.26
C PRO A 479 45.12 -13.11 -13.22
N VAL A 480 44.32 -12.23 -13.83
CA VAL A 480 43.37 -12.56 -14.90
C VAL A 480 43.79 -11.81 -16.16
N SER A 481 43.95 -12.52 -17.27
CA SER A 481 44.34 -11.95 -18.55
C SER A 481 43.15 -11.38 -19.32
N GLY A 482 43.37 -10.31 -20.08
CA GLY A 482 42.36 -9.67 -20.93
C GLY A 482 41.73 -8.43 -20.29
N GLU A 483 40.70 -7.90 -20.95
CA GLU A 483 39.90 -6.80 -20.44
C GLU A 483 39.02 -7.24 -19.28
N PHE A 484 38.59 -6.29 -18.45
CA PHE A 484 37.76 -6.58 -17.28
C PHE A 484 36.45 -7.28 -17.68
N SER A 485 36.23 -8.50 -17.17
CA SER A 485 34.95 -9.21 -17.18
C SER A 485 34.69 -9.84 -15.81
N ARG A 486 33.60 -9.43 -15.16
CA ARG A 486 33.23 -9.95 -13.83
C ARG A 486 32.97 -11.46 -13.89
N ALA A 487 32.27 -11.93 -14.93
CA ALA A 487 31.98 -13.34 -15.17
C ALA A 487 33.27 -14.17 -15.31
N LEU A 488 34.17 -13.73 -16.20
CA LEU A 488 35.45 -14.41 -16.45
C LEU A 488 36.30 -14.52 -15.18
N ALA A 489 36.41 -13.41 -14.42
CA ALA A 489 37.18 -13.39 -13.18
C ALA A 489 36.65 -14.40 -12.16
N LEU A 490 35.33 -14.40 -11.93
CA LEU A 490 34.71 -15.30 -10.96
C LEU A 490 34.79 -16.77 -11.40
N GLU A 491 34.66 -17.05 -12.70
CA GLU A 491 34.83 -18.40 -13.23
C GLU A 491 36.26 -18.91 -13.01
N VAL A 492 37.27 -18.15 -13.46
CA VAL A 492 38.69 -18.46 -13.28
C VAL A 492 39.06 -18.57 -11.80
N GLY A 493 38.60 -17.64 -10.97
CA GLY A 493 38.81 -17.67 -9.53
C GLY A 493 38.20 -18.89 -8.84
N SER A 494 36.98 -19.26 -9.25
CA SER A 494 36.27 -20.40 -8.66
C SER A 494 36.90 -21.75 -9.02
N SER A 495 37.59 -21.86 -10.16
CA SER A 495 38.21 -23.09 -10.67
C SER A 495 39.33 -23.64 -9.77
N GLN A 496 39.87 -22.81 -8.87
CA GLN A 496 40.96 -23.21 -7.95
C GLN A 496 40.47 -24.00 -6.73
N PHE A 497 39.15 -24.11 -6.56
CA PHE A 497 38.52 -24.68 -5.40
C PHE A 497 37.90 -26.04 -5.71
N ASN A 498 37.88 -26.92 -4.70
CA ASN A 498 37.17 -28.18 -4.77
C ASN A 498 35.65 -27.98 -4.61
N ASN A 499 34.87 -29.02 -4.91
CA ASN A 499 33.41 -28.94 -4.95
C ASN A 499 32.79 -28.59 -3.58
N GLU A 500 33.46 -28.94 -2.49
CA GLU A 500 33.02 -28.72 -1.11
C GLU A 500 33.39 -27.32 -0.58
N SER A 501 34.10 -26.51 -1.38
CA SER A 501 34.49 -25.16 -0.99
C SER A 501 33.30 -24.19 -1.06
N LEU A 502 33.05 -23.49 0.04
CA LEU A 502 32.11 -22.37 0.10
C LEU A 502 32.76 -21.12 -0.49
N LEU A 503 32.17 -20.57 -1.53
CA LEU A 503 32.60 -19.36 -2.22
C LEU A 503 31.69 -18.20 -1.85
N PHE A 504 32.28 -17.02 -1.67
CA PHE A 504 31.57 -15.76 -1.52
C PHE A 504 32.00 -14.82 -2.65
N PHE A 505 31.10 -14.54 -3.58
CA PHE A 505 31.33 -13.56 -4.65
C PHE A 505 31.07 -12.16 -4.11
N CYS A 506 32.14 -11.36 -4.08
CA CYS A 506 32.19 -10.10 -3.36
C CYS A 506 32.70 -9.00 -4.29
N ASP A 507 32.08 -7.83 -4.21
CA ASP A 507 32.57 -6.63 -4.90
C ASP A 507 33.49 -5.84 -3.96
N VAL A 508 34.47 -5.14 -4.54
CA VAL A 508 35.41 -4.30 -3.77
C VAL A 508 34.73 -3.14 -3.03
N ASP A 509 33.52 -2.77 -3.45
CA ASP A 509 32.73 -1.67 -2.87
C ASP A 509 31.85 -2.09 -1.69
N LEU A 510 31.97 -3.34 -1.23
CA LEU A 510 31.24 -3.82 -0.06
C LEU A 510 31.95 -3.50 1.26
N VAL A 511 31.14 -3.19 2.27
CA VAL A 511 31.51 -3.21 3.68
C VAL A 511 30.65 -4.28 4.35
N PHE A 512 31.27 -5.21 5.07
CA PHE A 512 30.54 -6.30 5.74
C PHE A 512 31.02 -6.58 7.16
N THR A 513 30.18 -7.29 7.91
CA THR A 513 30.41 -7.66 9.32
C THR A 513 30.70 -9.15 9.51
N ALA A 514 31.18 -9.54 10.69
CA ALA A 514 31.47 -10.94 10.99
C ALA A 514 30.19 -11.78 11.06
N GLU A 515 29.07 -11.20 11.49
CA GLU A 515 27.77 -11.87 11.54
C GLU A 515 27.26 -12.23 10.14
N PHE A 516 27.58 -11.42 9.12
CA PHE A 516 27.29 -11.79 7.74
C PHE A 516 28.05 -13.05 7.32
N LEU A 517 29.32 -13.20 7.70
CA LEU A 517 30.09 -14.42 7.40
C LEU A 517 29.42 -15.66 8.02
N GLN A 518 28.88 -15.54 9.23
CA GLN A 518 28.13 -16.64 9.84
C GLN A 518 26.82 -16.94 9.09
N ARG A 519 26.09 -15.92 8.64
CA ARG A 519 24.90 -16.11 7.80
C ARG A 519 25.23 -16.72 6.44
N CYS A 520 26.35 -16.35 5.83
CA CYS A 520 26.87 -16.98 4.61
C CYS A 520 27.10 -18.49 4.81
N ARG A 521 27.67 -18.90 5.95
CA ARG A 521 27.85 -20.33 6.29
C ARG A 521 26.54 -21.05 6.59
N ALA A 522 25.66 -20.40 7.35
CA ALA A 522 24.42 -21.01 7.83
C ALA A 522 23.36 -21.15 6.72
N ASN A 523 23.33 -20.21 5.77
CA ASN A 523 22.29 -20.13 4.76
C ASN A 523 22.70 -20.76 3.41
N THR A 524 23.91 -21.29 3.28
CA THR A 524 24.35 -22.02 2.07
C THR A 524 24.52 -23.50 2.40
N VAL A 525 23.78 -24.37 1.69
CA VAL A 525 23.74 -25.82 1.91
C VAL A 525 24.08 -26.52 0.59
N LEU A 526 25.20 -27.23 0.57
CA LEU A 526 25.71 -27.94 -0.61
C LEU A 526 24.64 -28.86 -1.20
N GLY A 527 24.39 -28.76 -2.50
CA GLY A 527 23.44 -29.59 -3.24
C GLY A 527 21.97 -29.19 -3.09
N GLN A 528 21.66 -28.24 -2.21
CA GLN A 528 20.28 -27.93 -1.81
C GLN A 528 19.93 -26.43 -1.87
N GLN A 529 20.76 -25.55 -1.31
CA GLN A 529 20.42 -24.15 -1.11
C GLN A 529 21.61 -23.20 -1.34
N ILE A 530 21.38 -22.16 -2.12
CA ILE A 530 22.34 -21.07 -2.37
C ILE A 530 21.81 -19.78 -1.72
N TYR A 531 22.70 -19.03 -1.05
CA TYR A 531 22.33 -17.79 -0.39
C TYR A 531 22.64 -16.56 -1.26
N PHE A 532 21.60 -15.84 -1.64
CA PHE A 532 21.69 -14.57 -2.35
C PHE A 532 21.21 -13.42 -1.44
N PRO A 533 22.09 -12.78 -0.65
CA PRO A 533 21.72 -11.69 0.25
C PRO A 533 21.14 -10.48 -0.50
N ILE A 534 20.06 -9.89 0.06
CA ILE A 534 19.53 -8.60 -0.39
C ILE A 534 20.27 -7.51 0.41
N ILE A 535 21.28 -6.90 -0.21
CA ILE A 535 22.17 -5.93 0.44
C ILE A 535 21.62 -4.50 0.36
N PHE A 536 22.07 -3.63 1.26
CA PHE A 536 21.74 -2.21 1.22
C PHE A 536 22.72 -1.45 0.33
N SER A 537 22.23 -0.71 -0.66
CA SER A 537 23.03 0.15 -1.53
C SER A 537 22.90 1.60 -1.11
N GLN A 538 24.03 2.26 -0.87
CA GLN A 538 24.04 3.68 -0.52
C GLN A 538 23.80 4.56 -1.76
N TYR A 539 23.16 5.72 -1.54
CA TYR A 539 23.05 6.77 -2.53
C TYR A 539 24.32 7.65 -2.57
N ASP A 540 24.42 8.52 -3.59
CA ASP A 540 25.53 9.46 -3.71
C ASP A 540 25.62 10.35 -2.45
N PRO A 541 26.72 10.28 -1.68
CA PRO A 541 26.87 11.06 -0.46
C PRO A 541 26.76 12.56 -0.71
N LYS A 542 27.11 13.05 -1.91
CA LYS A 542 26.97 14.47 -2.26
C LYS A 542 25.51 14.91 -2.25
N ILE A 543 24.61 14.03 -2.69
CA ILE A 543 23.17 14.24 -2.67
C ILE A 543 22.61 14.02 -1.27
N VAL A 544 23.05 12.95 -0.58
CA VAL A 544 22.53 12.58 0.74
C VAL A 544 22.81 13.64 1.79
N TYR A 545 24.03 14.16 1.80
CA TYR A 545 24.52 15.06 2.84
C TYR A 545 24.59 16.53 2.40
N SER A 546 24.10 16.86 1.20
CA SER A 546 24.12 18.22 0.64
C SER A 546 25.52 18.87 0.74
N GLY A 547 26.57 18.08 0.43
CA GLY A 547 27.97 18.51 0.54
C GLY A 547 28.58 18.51 1.95
N LYS A 548 27.84 18.12 2.99
CA LYS A 548 28.38 17.91 4.35
C LYS A 548 29.15 16.59 4.44
N VAL A 549 30.04 16.50 5.43
CA VAL A 549 30.83 15.30 5.67
C VAL A 549 29.89 14.12 5.95
N PRO A 550 29.98 13.03 5.15
CA PRO A 550 29.21 11.81 5.39
C PRO A 550 29.48 11.23 6.78
N SER A 551 28.50 10.53 7.35
CA SER A 551 28.77 9.72 8.54
C SER A 551 29.65 8.53 8.16
N ASP A 552 30.66 8.23 8.99
CA ASP A 552 31.48 7.01 8.87
C ASP A 552 30.67 5.72 9.13
N ASN A 553 29.44 5.84 9.65
CA ASN A 553 28.58 4.70 9.89
C ASN A 553 27.82 4.29 8.61
N HIS A 554 28.35 3.29 7.91
CA HIS A 554 27.71 2.74 6.72
C HIS A 554 26.39 1.97 7.00
N PHE A 555 26.13 1.57 8.23
CA PHE A 555 24.99 0.72 8.63
C PHE A 555 23.74 1.54 9.07
N ALA A 556 23.68 2.81 8.68
CA ALA A 556 22.50 3.65 8.87
C ALA A 556 21.47 3.41 7.75
N PHE A 557 20.56 2.48 7.96
CA PHE A 557 19.53 2.10 6.98
C PHE A 557 18.34 3.06 7.00
N THR A 558 18.28 3.98 6.05
CA THR A 558 17.15 4.91 5.89
C THR A 558 16.84 5.10 4.41
N GLN A 559 15.61 5.49 4.10
CA GLN A 559 15.22 5.84 2.72
C GLN A 559 15.99 7.04 2.15
N LYS A 560 16.69 7.81 2.99
CA LYS A 560 17.54 8.93 2.55
C LYS A 560 18.98 8.52 2.27
N THR A 561 19.45 7.44 2.88
CA THR A 561 20.85 7.01 2.79
C THR A 561 21.06 5.93 1.73
N GLY A 562 20.00 5.24 1.32
CA GLY A 562 20.08 4.19 0.32
C GLY A 562 18.80 3.36 0.19
N PHE A 563 18.93 2.17 -0.41
CA PHE A 563 17.83 1.24 -0.65
C PHE A 563 18.29 -0.21 -0.63
N TRP A 564 17.37 -1.15 -0.40
CA TRP A 564 17.62 -2.59 -0.48
C TRP A 564 17.59 -3.07 -1.94
N ARG A 565 18.66 -3.71 -2.42
CA ARG A 565 18.78 -4.19 -3.80
C ARG A 565 18.01 -5.50 -4.02
N ASN A 566 16.68 -5.43 -4.06
CA ASN A 566 15.81 -6.61 -4.19
C ASN A 566 16.11 -7.48 -5.42
N TYR A 567 16.59 -6.87 -6.51
CA TYR A 567 16.94 -7.53 -7.77
C TYR A 567 18.46 -7.55 -8.04
N GLY A 568 19.30 -7.41 -7.00
CA GLY A 568 20.74 -7.65 -7.11
C GLY A 568 21.07 -9.11 -6.82
N PHE A 569 21.83 -9.76 -7.70
CA PHE A 569 22.20 -11.17 -7.57
C PHE A 569 23.72 -11.39 -7.52
N GLY A 570 24.50 -10.35 -7.83
CA GLY A 570 25.96 -10.46 -7.93
C GLY A 570 26.67 -10.82 -6.63
N ILE A 571 26.06 -10.55 -5.48
CA ILE A 571 26.59 -10.91 -4.16
C ILE A 571 25.93 -12.20 -3.72
N THR A 572 26.70 -13.28 -3.61
CA THR A 572 26.15 -14.62 -3.34
C THR A 572 27.15 -15.53 -2.63
N CYS A 573 26.63 -16.41 -1.77
CA CYS A 573 27.37 -17.49 -1.12
C CYS A 573 26.92 -18.84 -1.70
N ILE A 574 27.84 -19.51 -2.39
CA ILE A 574 27.58 -20.71 -3.20
C ILE A 574 28.71 -21.73 -3.03
N TYR A 575 28.39 -23.03 -2.97
CA TYR A 575 29.44 -24.05 -3.04
C TYR A 575 29.92 -24.24 -4.48
N LYS A 576 31.22 -24.51 -4.67
CA LYS A 576 31.78 -24.74 -6.01
C LYS A 576 31.08 -25.91 -6.73
N GLY A 577 30.71 -26.97 -6.02
CA GLY A 577 29.95 -28.09 -6.59
C GLY A 577 28.58 -27.66 -7.15
N ASP A 578 27.87 -26.76 -6.45
CA ASP A 578 26.60 -26.21 -6.93
C ASP A 578 26.80 -25.26 -8.11
N LEU A 579 27.88 -24.45 -8.11
CA LEU A 579 28.23 -23.60 -9.25
C LEU A 579 28.47 -24.42 -10.52
N ILE A 580 29.21 -25.53 -10.42
CA ILE A 580 29.45 -26.44 -11.55
C ILE A 580 28.13 -27.09 -11.99
N ARG A 581 27.32 -27.56 -11.04
CA ARG A 581 26.04 -28.22 -11.33
C ARG A 581 25.09 -27.34 -12.14
N VAL A 582 25.10 -26.02 -11.91
CA VAL A 582 24.24 -25.07 -12.66
C VAL A 582 24.87 -24.60 -13.97
N GLY A 583 26.07 -25.09 -14.32
CA GLY A 583 26.76 -24.76 -15.57
C GLY A 583 27.72 -23.56 -15.50
N GLY A 584 28.02 -23.04 -14.31
CA GLY A 584 28.97 -21.94 -14.13
C GLY A 584 28.53 -20.61 -14.76
N PHE A 585 29.47 -19.68 -14.83
CA PHE A 585 29.25 -18.38 -15.48
C PHE A 585 29.31 -18.49 -17.00
N ASP A 586 28.45 -17.75 -17.70
CA ASP A 586 28.62 -17.50 -19.12
C ASP A 586 29.74 -16.48 -19.34
N VAL A 587 30.93 -16.97 -19.71
CA VAL A 587 32.13 -16.14 -19.96
C VAL A 587 32.05 -15.34 -21.26
N SER A 588 31.03 -15.55 -22.10
CA SER A 588 30.78 -14.69 -23.26
C SER A 588 30.32 -13.29 -22.84
N ILE A 589 29.76 -13.15 -21.63
CA ILE A 589 29.38 -11.87 -21.03
C ILE A 589 30.65 -11.07 -20.68
N GLN A 590 30.91 -10.05 -21.48
CA GLN A 590 32.04 -9.13 -21.26
C GLN A 590 31.65 -7.98 -20.32
N GLY A 591 32.63 -7.42 -19.61
CA GLY A 591 32.40 -6.26 -18.74
C GLY A 591 31.64 -6.58 -17.45
N TRP A 592 30.66 -5.75 -17.12
CA TRP A 592 29.84 -5.83 -15.91
C TRP A 592 28.34 -5.85 -16.25
N GLY A 593 27.59 -6.74 -15.61
CA GLY A 593 26.13 -6.83 -15.70
C GLY A 593 25.68 -8.03 -16.52
N LEU A 594 24.46 -8.50 -16.21
CA LEU A 594 23.80 -9.72 -16.71
C LEU A 594 24.36 -11.05 -16.19
N GLU A 595 25.64 -11.14 -15.83
CA GLU A 595 26.24 -12.42 -15.40
C GLU A 595 25.63 -12.96 -14.11
N ASP A 596 25.20 -12.06 -13.23
CA ASP A 596 24.56 -12.42 -11.98
C ASP A 596 23.11 -12.86 -12.16
N VAL A 597 22.38 -12.22 -13.08
CA VAL A 597 21.03 -12.61 -13.49
C VAL A 597 21.06 -13.96 -14.20
N ASP A 598 22.02 -14.19 -15.09
CA ASP A 598 22.22 -15.46 -15.78
C ASP A 598 22.48 -16.60 -14.77
N LEU A 599 23.44 -16.42 -13.85
CA LEU A 599 23.71 -17.40 -12.81
C LEU A 599 22.48 -17.68 -11.94
N PHE A 600 21.76 -16.64 -11.51
CA PHE A 600 20.55 -16.80 -10.70
C PHE A 600 19.47 -17.60 -11.44
N ASN A 601 19.24 -17.32 -12.73
CA ASN A 601 18.28 -18.06 -13.54
C ASN A 601 18.68 -19.53 -13.70
N LYS A 602 19.96 -19.82 -13.96
CA LYS A 602 20.49 -21.19 -14.02
C LYS A 602 20.27 -21.96 -12.72
N VAL A 603 20.48 -21.30 -11.57
CA VAL A 603 20.21 -21.88 -10.24
C VAL A 603 18.75 -22.26 -10.06
N VAL A 604 17.82 -21.37 -10.44
CA VAL A 604 16.38 -21.63 -10.36
C VAL A 604 15.98 -22.78 -11.29
N GLN A 605 16.49 -22.80 -12.53
CA GLN A 605 16.23 -23.86 -13.51
C GLN A 605 16.76 -25.22 -13.05
N ALA A 606 17.89 -25.26 -12.34
CA ALA A 606 18.47 -26.49 -11.80
C ALA A 606 17.74 -27.03 -10.55
N GLY A 607 16.67 -26.37 -10.10
CA GLY A 607 15.86 -26.78 -8.96
C GLY A 607 16.55 -26.60 -7.59
N LEU A 608 17.61 -25.80 -7.53
CA LEU A 608 18.27 -25.45 -6.27
C LEU A 608 17.48 -24.34 -5.55
N LYS A 609 17.36 -24.44 -4.22
CA LYS A 609 16.64 -23.44 -3.44
C LYS A 609 17.43 -22.14 -3.39
N THR A 610 16.82 -21.03 -3.82
CA THR A 610 17.39 -19.70 -3.69
C THR A 610 16.91 -19.05 -2.40
N PHE A 611 17.77 -18.98 -1.38
CA PHE A 611 17.45 -18.25 -0.15
C PHE A 611 17.84 -16.79 -0.30
N ARG A 612 16.89 -15.87 -0.06
CA ARG A 612 17.09 -14.42 -0.13
C ARG A 612 16.49 -13.78 1.13
N SER A 613 17.26 -12.91 1.77
CA SER A 613 16.82 -12.11 2.91
C SER A 613 17.54 -10.77 2.91
N GLN A 614 16.93 -9.74 3.49
CA GLN A 614 17.63 -8.48 3.76
C GLN A 614 18.83 -8.75 4.67
N GLU A 615 20.01 -8.38 4.22
CA GLU A 615 21.27 -8.64 4.90
C GLU A 615 21.82 -7.35 5.50
N VAL A 616 21.54 -7.13 6.78
CA VAL A 616 21.93 -5.93 7.53
C VAL A 616 23.44 -5.86 7.84
N GLY A 617 24.16 -6.97 7.64
CA GLY A 617 25.61 -7.05 7.80
C GLY A 617 26.40 -6.75 6.53
N VAL A 618 25.75 -6.34 5.43
CA VAL A 618 26.43 -6.00 4.16
C VAL A 618 25.86 -4.72 3.55
N VAL A 619 26.76 -3.79 3.23
CA VAL A 619 26.45 -2.52 2.58
C VAL A 619 27.29 -2.36 1.34
N HIS A 620 26.65 -2.06 0.21
CA HIS A 620 27.32 -1.59 -0.99
C HIS A 620 27.50 -0.08 -0.89
N VAL A 621 28.74 0.35 -0.68
CA VAL A 621 29.09 1.76 -0.56
C VAL A 621 28.97 2.42 -1.92
N HIS A 622 28.41 3.63 -1.96
CA HIS A 622 28.26 4.34 -3.21
C HIS A 622 29.63 4.62 -3.86
N HIS A 623 29.70 4.37 -5.17
CA HIS A 623 30.78 4.83 -6.03
C HIS A 623 30.19 5.36 -7.34
N PRO A 624 30.88 6.26 -8.05
CA PRO A 624 30.47 6.70 -9.38
C PRO A 624 30.36 5.51 -10.34
N VAL A 625 29.25 5.45 -11.07
CA VAL A 625 28.99 4.41 -12.07
C VAL A 625 29.27 4.98 -13.47
N PHE A 626 30.24 4.37 -14.16
CA PHE A 626 30.58 4.67 -15.54
C PHE A 626 30.02 3.56 -16.43
N CYS A 627 29.17 3.92 -17.39
CA CYS A 627 28.55 2.98 -18.33
C CYS A 627 29.25 3.10 -19.67
N ASP A 628 29.95 2.05 -20.07
CA ASP A 628 30.61 1.98 -21.36
C ASP A 628 29.55 1.85 -22.47
N PRO A 629 29.51 2.80 -23.44
CA PRO A 629 28.55 2.75 -24.54
C PRO A 629 28.74 1.56 -25.48
N ASN A 630 29.88 0.86 -25.41
CA ASN A 630 30.16 -0.32 -26.22
C ASN A 630 29.62 -1.63 -25.62
N LEU A 631 29.02 -1.59 -24.42
CA LEU A 631 28.36 -2.75 -23.82
C LEU A 631 27.16 -3.21 -24.67
N ASP A 632 26.79 -4.48 -24.53
CA ASP A 632 25.53 -4.99 -25.10
C ASP A 632 24.36 -4.07 -24.69
N PRO A 633 23.40 -3.76 -25.58
CA PRO A 633 22.31 -2.83 -25.28
C PRO A 633 21.54 -3.15 -23.98
N LYS A 634 21.39 -4.42 -23.61
CA LYS A 634 20.77 -4.81 -22.34
C LYS A 634 21.66 -4.49 -21.15
N GLN A 635 22.96 -4.80 -21.22
CA GLN A 635 23.94 -4.46 -20.19
C GLN A 635 24.05 -2.94 -20.01
N TYR A 636 24.11 -2.19 -21.11
CA TYR A 636 24.17 -0.73 -21.08
C TYR A 636 22.95 -0.12 -20.40
N LYS A 637 21.73 -0.59 -20.75
CA LYS A 637 20.48 -0.18 -20.10
C LYS A 637 20.47 -0.52 -18.60
N MET A 638 20.95 -1.70 -18.21
CA MET A 638 21.09 -2.08 -16.79
C MET A 638 22.08 -1.21 -16.03
N CYS A 639 23.20 -0.85 -16.66
CA CYS A 639 24.17 0.08 -16.09
C CYS A 639 23.56 1.46 -15.86
N LEU A 640 22.87 2.01 -16.87
CA LEU A 640 22.17 3.30 -16.74
C LEU A 640 21.10 3.26 -15.64
N GLY A 641 20.34 2.17 -15.55
CA GLY A 641 19.37 1.96 -14.48
C GLY A 641 20.02 1.92 -13.10
N SER A 642 21.13 1.19 -12.96
CA SER A 642 21.90 1.13 -11.70
C SER A 642 22.44 2.51 -11.32
N LYS A 643 23.02 3.24 -12.28
CA LYS A 643 23.51 4.61 -12.10
C LYS A 643 22.41 5.57 -11.65
N ALA A 644 21.25 5.52 -12.30
CA ALA A 644 20.11 6.36 -11.92
C ALA A 644 19.60 6.01 -10.51
N SER A 645 19.53 4.71 -10.20
CA SER A 645 19.03 4.22 -8.91
C SER A 645 19.91 4.61 -7.72
N THR A 646 21.22 4.83 -7.91
CA THR A 646 22.14 5.18 -6.82
C THR A 646 22.32 6.68 -6.63
N TYR A 647 21.63 7.52 -7.40
CA TYR A 647 21.85 8.96 -7.38
C TYR A 647 21.30 9.63 -6.11
N GLY A 648 20.12 9.22 -5.64
CA GLY A 648 19.49 9.79 -4.45
C GLY A 648 18.10 9.25 -4.24
N SER A 649 17.52 9.49 -3.06
CA SER A 649 16.12 9.16 -2.83
C SER A 649 15.21 10.00 -3.72
N THR A 650 14.08 9.45 -4.14
CA THR A 650 13.09 10.19 -4.96
C THR A 650 12.74 11.53 -4.33
N GLN A 651 12.63 11.59 -3.00
CA GLN A 651 12.40 12.83 -2.26
C GLN A 651 13.53 13.85 -2.48
N GLN A 652 14.79 13.47 -2.28
CA GLN A 652 15.93 14.40 -2.42
C GLN A 652 16.11 14.88 -3.85
N LEU A 653 15.87 14.01 -4.84
CA LEU A 653 15.93 14.38 -6.24
C LEU A 653 14.81 15.36 -6.61
N ALA A 654 13.60 15.16 -6.07
CA ALA A 654 12.49 16.09 -6.25
C ALA A 654 12.75 17.44 -5.56
N GLU A 655 13.30 17.45 -4.35
CA GLU A 655 13.69 18.67 -3.63
C GLU A 655 14.71 19.49 -4.44
N MET A 656 15.79 18.87 -4.93
CA MET A 656 16.77 19.55 -5.78
C MET A 656 16.19 20.06 -7.10
N TRP A 657 15.27 19.31 -7.70
CA TRP A 657 14.60 19.74 -8.93
C TRP A 657 13.71 20.95 -8.67
N LEU A 658 12.94 20.96 -7.56
CA LEU A 658 12.09 22.08 -7.17
C LEU A 658 12.91 23.32 -6.82
N GLU A 659 14.01 23.19 -6.08
CA GLU A 659 14.90 24.32 -5.76
C GLU A 659 15.45 25.00 -7.02
N LYS A 660 15.74 24.21 -8.07
CA LYS A 660 16.29 24.72 -9.33
C LYS A 660 15.24 25.34 -10.24
N ASN A 661 13.99 24.84 -10.22
CA ASN A 661 12.96 25.20 -11.21
C ASN A 661 11.79 26.03 -10.64
N ASP A 662 11.65 26.14 -9.31
CA ASP A 662 10.64 26.99 -8.65
C ASP A 662 11.29 28.06 -7.74
N PRO A 663 11.37 29.33 -8.20
CA PRO A 663 12.00 30.40 -7.44
C PRO A 663 11.28 30.77 -6.12
N ASN A 664 10.05 30.29 -5.89
CA ASN A 664 9.34 30.50 -4.63
C ASN A 664 9.61 29.41 -3.58
N TYR A 665 10.18 28.27 -3.99
CA TYR A 665 10.43 27.13 -3.08
C TYR A 665 11.49 27.47 -2.02
N SER A 666 12.57 28.12 -2.41
CA SER A 666 13.68 28.50 -1.53
C SER A 666 13.30 29.55 -0.46
N LYS A 667 12.33 30.42 -0.74
CA LYS A 667 11.85 31.46 0.20
C LYS A 667 11.04 30.89 1.36
N SER A 668 10.41 29.72 1.20
CA SER A 668 9.61 29.09 2.27
C SER A 668 10.46 28.29 3.27
N SER A 669 11.63 27.80 2.84
CA SER A 669 12.55 26.99 3.64
C SER A 669 13.27 27.78 4.74
N ASN A 670 13.62 29.05 4.48
CA ASN A 670 14.40 29.88 5.42
C ASN A 670 13.61 30.45 6.62
N ASN A 671 12.28 30.32 6.67
CA ASN A 671 11.46 30.90 7.76
C ASN A 671 11.18 29.97 8.94
N ASN A 672 11.63 28.70 8.92
CA ASN A 672 11.36 27.74 10.01
C ASN A 672 12.47 27.66 11.08
N GLY A 673 13.31 28.69 11.18
CA GLY A 673 14.39 28.81 12.16
C GLY A 673 13.99 29.45 13.49
N SER A 674 12.75 29.35 13.97
CA SER A 674 12.41 29.80 15.34
C SER A 674 10.98 29.38 15.74
N VAL A 675 10.79 28.17 16.24
CA VAL A 675 9.73 27.92 17.22
C VAL A 675 10.29 26.96 18.28
N ARG A 676 10.64 27.54 19.44
CA ARG A 676 10.99 26.83 20.67
C ARG A 676 9.79 25.97 21.10
N THR A 677 10.04 24.70 21.39
CA THR A 677 9.07 23.77 21.98
C THR A 677 9.12 23.89 23.50
N ALA A 678 7.95 24.14 24.10
CA ALA A 678 7.62 23.82 25.47
C ALA A 678 6.71 22.57 25.47
#